data_AF-A0A7V5XDI8-F1
#
_entry.id   AF-A0A7V5XDI8-F1
#
_cell.length_a   1.000
_cell.length_b   1.000
_cell.length_c   1.000
_cell.angle_alpha   90.00
_cell.angle_beta   90.00
_cell.angle_gamma   90.00
#
_symmetry.space_group_name_H-M   'P 1'
#
loop_
_entity.id
_entity.type
_entity.pdbx_description
1 polymer ?
#
loop_
_entity_poly.entity_id
_entity_poly.type
_entity_poly.pdbx_seq_one_letter_code
_entity_poly.pdbx_strand_id
1 'polypeptide(L)'
;MTVSELRRLFLDYFAGHGHRIVPSSPLVPANDPTLLFTNAGMVQFKDVFLGREQRDYTRAASAQRCVRAGGKHNDLENVGYTARHHTFFEMLGNFSFGDYFKRDAIRYAWEFITGSLKIPPERLWVTVYTDDDEAADIWLNEIGVDPQRFGRLGEKDNFWSMGDTGPCGPCTEIFYDHGPEVAGGPPGSPDDDGDRYVEIWNLVFMQFDRAADGQLTPLPKPSVDTGMGLERLAAVMQGVHSNYDIDLFANLIREIAAVTGATDLDSPSLRVIADHIRACSFLIVDGVLPGNEGRGYVLRRIIRRALRHGYELGVKEPFFYRLVAPLEREMGQAYPELTAAQAHVEKVLRNEEDRFAETLAQGMKLLEQAFEQSGDCLDGELVFRLYDTYGFPADLTADIARARGVRIDREGFETAMQAQRERARAAANFSMAADSALKLDTATEFVGYDTLESDATVVNIVRDDALVESLETGEAGALVLDRSPFYAESGGQVGDRGLITSDSGLRFVVSDTQKNGNAIVHIGRCEAGEVRTGDVVSAVVDKDARQATRLNHTATHLLHAALREILGEHVSQKGSLVSPERLRFDFSHYEALTPEQLEQIEQRVNEQIRLNAEVETKLMSYDDAVSAGAMALFGEKYGDQVR
;
A
#
# COMPACT_ATOMS: atom_id res chain seq x y z
N MET A 1 27.24 -9.15 21.42
CA MET A 1 26.87 -7.73 21.19
C MET A 1 25.38 -7.67 21.02
N THR A 2 24.73 -6.64 21.56
CA THR A 2 23.28 -6.45 21.39
C THR A 2 22.95 -6.03 19.95
N VAL A 3 21.70 -6.20 19.53
CA VAL A 3 21.20 -5.69 18.24
C VAL A 3 21.48 -4.18 18.11
N SER A 4 21.27 -3.41 19.18
CA SER A 4 21.51 -1.98 19.19
C SER A 4 22.98 -1.58 19.08
N GLU A 5 23.89 -2.32 19.72
CA GLU A 5 25.34 -2.14 19.56
C GLU A 5 25.79 -2.44 18.13
N LEU A 6 25.26 -3.50 17.51
CA LEU A 6 25.58 -3.88 16.13
C LEU A 6 25.16 -2.81 15.12
N ARG A 7 23.92 -2.32 15.24
CA ARG A 7 23.41 -1.23 14.40
C ARG A 7 24.32 -0.02 14.49
N ARG A 8 24.68 0.41 15.70
CA ARG A 8 25.56 1.56 15.90
C ARG A 8 26.95 1.33 15.33
N LEU A 9 27.53 0.16 15.57
CA LEU A 9 28.86 -0.19 15.05
C LEU A 9 28.93 -0.13 13.53
N PHE A 10 27.91 -0.64 12.83
CA PHE A 10 27.82 -0.56 11.37
C PHE A 10 27.79 0.90 10.88
N LEU A 11 26.91 1.72 11.46
CA LEU A 11 26.77 3.12 11.08
C LEU A 11 28.05 3.91 11.39
N ASP A 12 28.65 3.72 12.56
CA ASP A 12 29.91 4.36 12.95
C ASP A 12 31.06 3.97 12.00
N TYR A 13 31.14 2.69 11.59
CA TYR A 13 32.13 2.21 10.63
C TYR A 13 32.02 2.92 9.28
N PHE A 14 30.82 3.02 8.71
CA PHE A 14 30.61 3.68 7.42
C PHE A 14 30.70 5.21 7.50
N ALA A 15 30.32 5.81 8.63
CA ALA A 15 30.60 7.23 8.91
C ALA A 15 32.11 7.51 8.88
N GLY A 16 32.93 6.63 9.46
CA GLY A 16 34.39 6.69 9.38
C GLY A 16 34.95 6.62 7.95
N HIS A 17 34.20 6.00 7.04
CA HIS A 17 34.50 5.92 5.60
C HIS A 17 33.84 7.03 4.77
N GLY A 18 33.40 8.10 5.42
CA GLY A 18 32.85 9.29 4.75
C GLY A 18 31.42 9.13 4.23
N HIS A 19 30.68 8.11 4.69
CA HIS A 19 29.26 7.98 4.35
C HIS A 19 28.41 8.92 5.20
N ARG A 20 27.42 9.56 4.59
CA ARG A 20 26.38 10.27 5.34
C ARG A 20 25.46 9.25 6.02
N ILE A 21 25.35 9.32 7.33
CA ILE A 21 24.32 8.55 8.05
C ILE A 21 22.96 9.20 7.80
N VAL A 22 22.03 8.41 7.29
CA VAL A 22 20.68 8.85 6.96
C VAL A 22 19.64 8.02 7.73
N PRO A 23 18.55 8.64 8.19
CA PRO A 23 17.51 7.95 8.94
C PRO A 23 16.76 6.95 8.04
N SER A 24 16.08 5.98 8.65
CA SER A 24 15.17 5.10 7.92
C SER A 24 14.05 5.92 7.28
N SER A 25 13.74 5.66 6.01
CA SER A 25 12.51 6.18 5.39
C SER A 25 11.28 5.45 5.93
N PRO A 26 10.06 6.00 5.69
CA PRO A 26 8.82 5.31 5.97
C PRO A 26 8.72 3.95 5.25
N LEU A 27 7.97 3.03 5.84
CA LEU A 27 7.55 1.75 5.25
C LEU A 27 6.57 1.94 4.09
N VAL A 28 5.96 3.12 3.99
CA VAL A 28 5.12 3.53 2.88
C VAL A 28 5.97 4.38 1.91
N PRO A 29 6.37 3.85 0.74
CA PRO A 29 7.14 4.63 -0.22
C PRO A 29 6.27 5.76 -0.78
N ALA A 30 6.71 7.01 -0.61
CA ALA A 30 5.96 8.20 -1.05
C ALA A 30 5.85 8.30 -2.58
N ASN A 31 6.91 7.90 -3.30
CA ASN A 31 7.08 8.15 -4.73
C ASN A 31 7.23 6.88 -5.57
N ASP A 32 6.79 5.71 -5.08
CA ASP A 32 6.88 4.46 -5.84
C ASP A 32 5.54 3.69 -5.87
N PRO A 33 4.73 3.87 -6.93
CA PRO A 33 3.44 3.20 -7.02
C PRO A 33 3.57 1.69 -7.30
N THR A 34 4.76 1.18 -7.64
CA THR A 34 4.97 -0.25 -7.89
C THR A 34 5.18 -1.06 -6.62
N LEU A 35 5.48 -0.40 -5.49
CA LEU A 35 5.76 -1.05 -4.21
C LEU A 35 4.63 -0.83 -3.20
N LEU A 36 4.17 -1.93 -2.61
CA LEU A 36 3.22 -1.85 -1.50
C LEU A 36 3.89 -1.34 -0.22
N PHE A 37 5.10 -1.84 0.08
CA PHE A 37 5.91 -1.42 1.23
C PHE A 37 7.38 -1.31 0.83
N THR A 38 8.14 -0.53 1.60
CA THR A 38 9.60 -0.49 1.53
C THR A 38 10.16 -1.87 1.92
N ASN A 39 10.72 -2.58 0.94
CA ASN A 39 11.23 -3.95 1.08
C ASN A 39 12.76 -4.04 1.13
N ALA A 40 13.46 -2.95 0.82
CA ALA A 40 14.92 -2.86 0.76
C ALA A 40 15.44 -1.46 1.14
N GLY A 41 16.69 -1.39 1.58
CA GLY A 41 17.39 -0.16 1.95
C GLY A 41 17.47 0.87 0.83
N MET A 42 17.68 0.41 -0.41
CA MET A 42 17.89 1.25 -1.58
C MET A 42 16.68 2.07 -2.01
N VAL A 43 15.46 1.69 -1.60
CA VAL A 43 14.20 2.27 -2.09
C VAL A 43 14.18 3.80 -1.87
N GLN A 44 14.70 4.27 -0.74
CA GLN A 44 14.78 5.70 -0.42
C GLN A 44 15.79 6.51 -1.27
N PHE A 45 16.59 5.84 -2.10
CA PHE A 45 17.58 6.44 -3.00
C PHE A 45 17.34 6.09 -4.47
N LYS A 46 16.19 5.50 -4.81
CA LYS A 46 15.87 5.07 -6.19
C LYS A 46 16.12 6.18 -7.21
N ASP A 47 15.64 7.39 -6.95
CA ASP A 47 15.81 8.53 -7.87
C ASP A 47 17.25 9.04 -7.93
N VAL A 48 18.04 8.85 -6.87
CA VAL A 48 19.48 9.16 -6.87
C VAL A 48 20.23 8.19 -7.79
N PHE A 49 19.95 6.89 -7.70
CA PHE A 49 20.55 5.88 -8.58
C PHE A 49 20.18 6.09 -10.06
N LEU A 50 18.94 6.53 -10.32
CA LEU A 50 18.47 6.86 -11.67
C LEU A 50 18.96 8.23 -12.17
N GLY A 51 19.65 9.01 -11.33
CA GLY A 51 20.15 10.35 -11.67
C GLY A 51 19.06 11.43 -11.78
N ARG A 52 17.85 11.15 -11.27
CA ARG A 52 16.70 12.07 -11.25
C ARG A 52 16.74 13.03 -10.05
N GLU A 53 17.40 12.60 -8.97
CA GLU A 53 17.64 13.39 -7.77
C GLU A 53 19.15 13.61 -7.55
N GLN A 54 19.55 14.81 -7.13
CA GLN A 54 20.91 15.07 -6.66
C GLN A 54 20.90 15.43 -5.18
N ARG A 55 21.81 14.82 -4.42
CA ARG A 55 22.04 15.10 -2.99
C ARG A 55 23.40 15.77 -2.78
N ASP A 56 23.58 16.39 -1.62
CA ASP A 56 24.83 17.02 -1.21
C ASP A 56 25.91 16.00 -0.75
N TYR A 57 25.62 14.71 -0.86
CA TYR A 57 26.53 13.60 -0.59
C TYR A 57 26.48 12.55 -1.70
N THR A 58 27.62 11.86 -1.90
CA THR A 58 27.78 10.77 -2.88
C THR A 58 27.85 9.38 -2.24
N ARG A 59 27.86 9.33 -0.90
CA ARG A 59 27.93 8.10 -0.09
C ARG A 59 26.93 8.19 1.05
N ALA A 60 26.18 7.12 1.32
CA ALA A 60 25.23 7.07 2.43
C ALA A 60 25.26 5.73 3.17
N ALA A 61 24.88 5.71 4.44
CA ALA A 61 24.63 4.48 5.17
C ALA A 61 23.38 4.62 6.06
N SER A 62 22.61 3.55 6.18
CA SER A 62 21.33 3.55 6.93
C SER A 62 21.03 2.20 7.56
N ALA A 63 20.18 2.21 8.58
CA ALA A 63 19.46 1.03 9.08
C ALA A 63 17.98 1.16 8.70
N GLN A 64 17.62 0.67 7.51
CA GLN A 64 16.29 0.83 6.95
C GLN A 64 15.32 -0.22 7.51
N ARG A 65 14.18 0.24 8.03
CA ARG A 65 13.05 -0.64 8.37
C ARG A 65 12.42 -1.17 7.08
N CYS A 66 12.22 -2.48 6.98
CA CYS A 66 11.67 -3.14 5.81
C CYS A 66 10.47 -4.02 6.18
N VAL A 67 9.49 -4.11 5.28
CA VAL A 67 8.35 -5.04 5.40
C VAL A 67 8.26 -5.95 4.19
N ARG A 68 8.12 -7.26 4.45
CA ARG A 68 7.88 -8.33 3.46
C ARG A 68 6.59 -9.07 3.77
N ALA A 69 5.48 -8.34 3.62
CA ALA A 69 4.14 -8.87 3.77
C ALA A 69 3.28 -8.40 2.59
N GLY A 70 3.06 -9.31 1.63
CA GLY A 70 2.30 -9.05 0.40
C GLY A 70 3.16 -8.80 -0.85
N GLY A 71 2.57 -9.00 -2.04
CA GLY A 71 3.26 -8.89 -3.32
C GLY A 71 4.22 -10.06 -3.60
N LYS A 72 5.27 -9.80 -4.38
CA LYS A 72 6.31 -10.79 -4.79
C LYS A 72 7.16 -11.28 -3.62
N HIS A 73 7.42 -10.43 -2.63
CA HIS A 73 8.23 -10.74 -1.44
C HIS A 73 7.31 -10.87 -0.23
N ASN A 74 6.84 -12.08 0.04
CA ASN A 74 5.89 -12.35 1.11
C ASN A 74 6.42 -13.49 2.00
N ASP A 75 6.94 -13.12 3.16
CA ASP A 75 7.50 -14.07 4.14
C ASP A 75 6.49 -14.46 5.23
N LEU A 76 5.27 -13.90 5.18
CA LEU A 76 4.28 -14.02 6.25
C LEU A 76 4.08 -15.47 6.73
N GLU A 77 4.02 -16.42 5.80
CA GLU A 77 3.77 -17.84 6.10
C GLU A 77 4.97 -18.56 6.75
N ASN A 78 6.19 -18.06 6.54
CA ASN A 78 7.43 -18.62 7.09
C ASN A 78 7.75 -18.12 8.50
N VAL A 79 7.19 -16.97 8.88
CA VAL A 79 7.40 -16.34 10.19
C VAL A 79 6.94 -17.26 11.31
N GLY A 80 7.80 -17.42 12.32
CA GLY A 80 7.60 -18.27 13.50
C GLY A 80 7.92 -19.74 13.30
N TYR A 81 8.01 -20.20 12.05
CA TYR A 81 8.27 -21.60 11.69
C TYR A 81 9.68 -21.86 11.16
N THR A 82 10.35 -20.83 10.65
CA THR A 82 11.74 -20.90 10.19
C THR A 82 12.64 -20.05 11.07
N ALA A 83 13.94 -20.35 11.11
CA ALA A 83 14.89 -19.66 11.97
C ALA A 83 15.16 -18.18 11.60
N ARG A 84 14.83 -17.76 10.36
CA ARG A 84 15.38 -16.52 9.77
C ARG A 84 14.40 -15.55 9.11
N HIS A 85 13.14 -15.93 8.92
CA HIS A 85 12.16 -15.10 8.18
C HIS A 85 11.35 -14.21 9.11
N HIS A 86 11.12 -12.97 8.66
CA HIS A 86 10.40 -11.93 9.39
C HIS A 86 9.45 -11.20 8.46
N THR A 87 8.31 -10.73 8.98
CA THR A 87 7.49 -9.77 8.22
C THR A 87 8.15 -8.39 8.26
N PHE A 88 8.82 -8.07 9.37
CA PHE A 88 9.51 -6.82 9.59
C PHE A 88 10.96 -7.09 10.00
N PHE A 89 11.91 -6.43 9.34
CA PHE A 89 13.31 -6.55 9.68
C PHE A 89 14.05 -5.24 9.37
N GLU A 90 15.25 -5.13 9.90
CA GLU A 90 16.13 -3.99 9.63
C GLU A 90 17.23 -4.37 8.65
N MET A 91 17.31 -3.62 7.56
CA MET A 91 18.34 -3.76 6.55
C MET A 91 19.40 -2.68 6.75
N LEU A 92 20.57 -3.09 7.24
CA LEU A 92 21.78 -2.28 7.22
C LEU A 92 22.25 -2.16 5.77
N GLY A 93 22.56 -0.95 5.32
CA GLY A 93 23.04 -0.73 3.96
C GLY A 93 24.02 0.41 3.88
N ASN A 94 24.99 0.26 2.97
CA ASN A 94 25.89 1.32 2.55
C ASN A 94 25.78 1.51 1.04
N PHE A 95 25.72 2.77 0.62
CA PHE A 95 25.36 3.17 -0.73
C PHE A 95 26.41 4.09 -1.32
N SER A 96 26.74 3.85 -2.59
CA SER A 96 27.61 4.70 -3.40
C SER A 96 26.86 5.17 -4.64
N PHE A 97 26.79 6.47 -4.85
CA PHE A 97 26.14 7.10 -5.99
C PHE A 97 27.18 7.50 -7.05
N GLY A 98 27.90 6.51 -7.57
CA GLY A 98 28.97 6.72 -8.56
C GLY A 98 30.29 7.25 -7.99
N ASP A 99 30.56 6.99 -6.71
CA ASP A 99 31.78 7.43 -6.02
C ASP A 99 32.83 6.32 -5.93
N TYR A 100 32.43 5.16 -5.39
CA TYR A 100 33.19 3.91 -5.43
C TYR A 100 32.31 2.76 -5.98
N PHE A 101 32.95 1.64 -6.34
CA PHE A 101 32.27 0.47 -6.92
C PHE A 101 32.78 -0.84 -6.31
N LYS A 102 32.85 -1.94 -7.08
CA LYS A 102 33.11 -3.30 -6.57
C LYS A 102 34.30 -3.42 -5.63
N ARG A 103 35.45 -2.90 -6.04
CA ARG A 103 36.72 -3.05 -5.30
C ARG A 103 36.64 -2.53 -3.87
N ASP A 104 36.17 -1.30 -3.70
CA ASP A 104 36.06 -0.69 -2.37
C ASP A 104 34.87 -1.26 -1.59
N ALA A 105 33.75 -1.55 -2.25
CA ALA A 105 32.59 -2.18 -1.61
C ALA A 105 32.96 -3.53 -0.96
N ILE A 106 33.65 -4.39 -1.71
CA ILE A 106 34.13 -5.70 -1.24
C ILE A 106 35.12 -5.54 -0.10
N ARG A 107 36.08 -4.60 -0.21
CA ARG A 107 37.06 -4.32 0.85
C ARG A 107 36.41 -3.85 2.13
N TYR A 108 35.48 -2.89 2.06
CA TYR A 108 34.75 -2.40 3.23
C TYR A 108 33.94 -3.51 3.87
N ALA A 109 33.26 -4.33 3.07
CA ALA A 109 32.47 -5.43 3.60
C ALA A 109 33.35 -6.46 4.34
N TRP A 110 34.47 -6.86 3.73
CA TRP A 110 35.39 -7.83 4.31
C TRP A 110 36.09 -7.30 5.56
N GLU A 111 36.55 -6.04 5.55
CA GLU A 111 37.17 -5.39 6.71
C GLU A 111 36.17 -5.24 7.87
N PHE A 112 34.93 -4.87 7.59
CA PHE A 112 33.90 -4.80 8.62
C PHE A 112 33.66 -6.16 9.28
N ILE A 113 33.48 -7.22 8.48
CA ILE A 113 33.21 -8.57 8.99
C ILE A 113 34.42 -9.14 9.75
N THR A 114 35.61 -9.14 9.14
CA THR A 114 36.77 -9.85 9.69
C THR A 114 37.59 -8.99 10.66
N GLY A 115 37.54 -7.67 10.52
CA GLY A 115 38.24 -6.71 11.37
C GLY A 115 37.38 -6.19 12.51
N SER A 116 36.25 -5.54 12.19
CA SER A 116 35.39 -4.89 13.20
C SER A 116 34.59 -5.92 14.01
N LEU A 117 33.92 -6.86 13.33
CA LEU A 117 33.15 -7.92 13.98
C LEU A 117 33.99 -9.12 14.40
N LYS A 118 35.20 -9.26 13.82
CA LYS A 118 36.14 -10.36 14.12
C LYS A 118 35.54 -11.74 13.84
N ILE A 119 34.65 -11.84 12.85
CA ILE A 119 34.16 -13.13 12.37
C ILE A 119 35.32 -13.84 11.65
N PRO A 120 35.64 -15.10 12.00
CA PRO A 120 36.76 -15.81 11.39
C PRO A 120 36.53 -16.02 9.88
N PRO A 121 37.51 -15.72 9.01
CA PRO A 121 37.40 -15.93 7.56
C PRO A 121 37.01 -17.34 7.15
N GLU A 122 37.45 -18.36 7.88
CA GLU A 122 37.13 -19.77 7.63
C GLU A 122 35.67 -20.13 7.91
N ARG A 123 34.89 -19.21 8.49
CA ARG A 123 33.44 -19.35 8.67
C ARG A 123 32.64 -18.67 7.56
N LEU A 124 33.30 -18.02 6.60
CA LEU A 124 32.65 -17.23 5.57
C LEU A 124 32.67 -17.97 4.24
N TRP A 125 31.57 -17.88 3.50
CA TRP A 125 31.46 -18.35 2.12
C TRP A 125 31.03 -17.19 1.23
N VAL A 126 31.65 -17.05 0.07
CA VAL A 126 31.38 -15.94 -0.87
C VAL A 126 30.78 -16.50 -2.15
N THR A 127 29.77 -15.82 -2.69
CA THR A 127 29.25 -16.09 -4.04
C THR A 127 29.32 -14.85 -4.91
N VAL A 128 29.45 -15.04 -6.22
CA VAL A 128 29.39 -13.97 -7.21
C VAL A 128 28.51 -14.39 -8.39
N TYR A 129 27.98 -13.42 -9.11
CA TYR A 129 27.30 -13.68 -10.38
C TYR A 129 28.22 -14.39 -11.37
N THR A 130 27.70 -15.41 -12.07
CA THR A 130 28.48 -16.26 -12.98
C THR A 130 29.34 -15.48 -13.96
N ASP A 131 28.83 -14.35 -14.48
CA ASP A 131 29.52 -13.55 -15.49
C ASP A 131 30.28 -12.33 -14.91
N ASP A 132 30.39 -12.19 -13.59
CA ASP A 132 31.10 -11.09 -12.93
C ASP A 132 32.56 -11.46 -12.57
N ASP A 133 33.41 -11.51 -13.59
CA ASP A 133 34.84 -11.82 -13.42
C ASP A 133 35.61 -10.79 -12.59
N GLU A 134 35.18 -9.53 -12.60
CA GLU A 134 35.79 -8.46 -11.82
C GLU A 134 35.61 -8.71 -10.32
N ALA A 135 34.38 -9.02 -9.88
CA ALA A 135 34.11 -9.35 -8.48
C ALA A 135 34.89 -10.60 -8.04
N ALA A 136 34.94 -11.63 -8.90
CA ALA A 136 35.67 -12.87 -8.63
C ALA A 136 37.18 -12.63 -8.44
N ASP A 137 37.79 -11.82 -9.29
CA ASP A 137 39.21 -11.46 -9.21
C ASP A 137 39.52 -10.71 -7.90
N ILE A 138 38.67 -9.75 -7.52
CA ILE A 138 38.83 -9.02 -6.26
C ILE A 138 38.78 -9.98 -5.07
N TRP A 139 37.79 -10.88 -5.01
CA TRP A 139 37.66 -11.82 -3.90
C TRP A 139 38.81 -12.83 -3.80
N LEU A 140 39.20 -13.44 -4.92
CA LEU A 140 40.18 -14.53 -4.94
C LEU A 140 41.62 -14.01 -4.87
N ASN A 141 41.93 -12.91 -5.56
CA ASN A 141 43.31 -12.46 -5.74
C ASN A 141 43.65 -11.24 -4.87
N GLU A 142 42.72 -10.32 -4.60
CA GLU A 142 42.99 -9.16 -3.74
C GLU A 142 42.67 -9.41 -2.28
N ILE A 143 41.47 -9.92 -1.97
CA ILE A 143 41.05 -10.25 -0.61
C ILE A 143 41.70 -11.56 -0.16
N GLY A 144 41.82 -12.54 -1.06
CA GLY A 144 42.44 -13.83 -0.78
C GLY A 144 41.51 -14.80 -0.05
N VAL A 145 40.21 -14.80 -0.38
CA VAL A 145 39.27 -15.81 0.12
C VAL A 145 39.68 -17.19 -0.40
N ASP A 146 39.55 -18.22 0.45
CA ASP A 146 39.82 -19.60 0.06
C ASP A 146 38.94 -19.98 -1.15
N PRO A 147 39.53 -20.41 -2.28
CA PRO A 147 38.76 -20.87 -3.45
C PRO A 147 37.77 -22.01 -3.14
N GLN A 148 37.97 -22.76 -2.06
CA GLN A 148 37.03 -23.80 -1.61
C GLN A 148 35.79 -23.25 -0.89
N ARG A 149 35.79 -21.95 -0.55
CA ARG A 149 34.67 -21.22 0.07
C ARG A 149 34.13 -20.12 -0.83
N PHE A 150 34.20 -20.37 -2.14
CA PHE A 150 33.79 -19.45 -3.18
C PHE A 150 32.91 -20.16 -4.21
N GLY A 151 31.80 -19.54 -4.61
CA GLY A 151 30.86 -20.06 -5.60
C GLY A 151 30.51 -19.03 -6.68
N ARG A 152 30.14 -19.51 -7.87
CA ARG A 152 29.56 -18.69 -8.94
C ARG A 152 28.12 -19.14 -9.19
N LEU A 153 27.15 -18.22 -9.03
CA LEU A 153 25.72 -18.53 -9.16
C LEU A 153 25.05 -17.68 -10.25
N GLY A 154 23.94 -18.20 -10.78
CA GLY A 154 23.22 -17.62 -11.90
C GLY A 154 22.34 -16.41 -11.54
N GLU A 155 21.52 -15.96 -12.49
CA GLU A 155 20.67 -14.76 -12.34
C GLU A 155 19.69 -14.87 -11.18
N LYS A 156 19.19 -16.07 -10.88
CA LYS A 156 18.25 -16.30 -9.79
C LYS A 156 18.83 -15.91 -8.42
N ASP A 157 20.13 -16.12 -8.23
CA ASP A 157 20.78 -16.04 -6.91
C ASP A 157 21.69 -14.80 -6.81
N ASN A 158 22.47 -14.49 -7.85
CA ASN A 158 23.41 -13.37 -7.83
C ASN A 158 23.14 -12.26 -8.85
N PHE A 159 21.88 -12.06 -9.25
CA PHE A 159 21.47 -10.86 -9.96
C PHE A 159 20.26 -10.23 -9.27
N TRP A 160 20.43 -9.02 -8.76
CA TRP A 160 19.42 -8.38 -7.93
C TRP A 160 18.60 -7.34 -8.69
N SER A 161 17.29 -7.34 -8.47
CA SER A 161 16.38 -6.28 -8.90
C SER A 161 15.37 -5.96 -7.80
N MET A 162 15.04 -4.68 -7.65
CA MET A 162 14.10 -4.21 -6.61
C MET A 162 12.66 -4.71 -6.82
N GLY A 163 12.27 -4.86 -8.08
CA GLY A 163 10.98 -5.37 -8.51
C GLY A 163 11.07 -5.89 -9.94
N ASP A 164 9.94 -5.89 -10.65
CA ASP A 164 9.91 -6.28 -12.07
C ASP A 164 10.50 -5.18 -12.99
N THR A 165 10.60 -3.96 -12.48
CA THR A 165 11.25 -2.81 -13.14
C THR A 165 12.12 -2.04 -12.15
N GLY A 166 13.06 -1.23 -12.66
CA GLY A 166 13.90 -0.35 -11.87
C GLY A 166 15.40 -0.71 -11.85
N PRO A 167 16.20 -0.01 -11.02
CA PRO A 167 17.62 -0.25 -10.88
C PRO A 167 17.95 -1.70 -10.50
N CYS A 168 18.94 -2.28 -11.17
CA CYS A 168 19.38 -3.66 -10.98
C CYS A 168 20.85 -3.87 -11.38
N GLY A 169 21.39 -5.03 -11.03
CA GLY A 169 22.75 -5.42 -11.39
C GLY A 169 23.18 -6.76 -10.81
N PRO A 170 24.36 -7.28 -11.25
CA PRO A 170 24.97 -8.44 -10.62
C PRO A 170 25.32 -8.12 -9.16
N CYS A 171 25.37 -9.15 -8.33
CA CYS A 171 25.77 -9.00 -6.94
C CYS A 171 26.75 -10.08 -6.50
N THR A 172 27.33 -9.84 -5.33
CA THR A 172 28.10 -10.83 -4.57
C THR A 172 27.53 -10.91 -3.18
N GLU A 173 27.47 -12.13 -2.62
CA GLU A 173 26.89 -12.37 -1.30
C GLU A 173 27.92 -13.02 -0.39
N ILE A 174 27.80 -12.70 0.90
CA ILE A 174 28.62 -13.26 1.97
C ILE A 174 27.70 -14.06 2.89
N PHE A 175 28.03 -15.33 3.07
CA PHE A 175 27.32 -16.29 3.91
C PHE A 175 28.16 -16.65 5.12
N TYR A 176 27.50 -16.89 6.24
CA TYR A 176 28.09 -17.49 7.44
C TYR A 176 27.80 -18.99 7.51
N ASP A 177 28.84 -19.79 7.73
CA ASP A 177 28.78 -21.25 7.90
C ASP A 177 28.66 -21.59 9.41
N HIS A 178 27.44 -21.94 9.84
CA HIS A 178 27.17 -22.37 11.22
C HIS A 178 27.95 -23.62 11.61
N GLY A 179 28.37 -24.45 10.65
CA GLY A 179 29.14 -25.67 10.87
C GLY A 179 28.38 -26.94 10.43
N PRO A 180 29.09 -28.07 10.28
CA PRO A 180 28.54 -29.33 9.78
C PRO A 180 27.47 -29.97 10.67
N GLU A 181 27.32 -29.51 11.91
CA GLU A 181 26.26 -29.91 12.84
C GLU A 181 24.87 -29.37 12.44
N VAL A 182 24.83 -28.31 11.63
CA VAL A 182 23.59 -27.77 11.06
C VAL A 182 23.39 -28.36 9.66
N ALA A 183 22.16 -28.76 9.35
CA ALA A 183 21.83 -29.33 8.05
C ALA A 183 21.88 -28.26 6.94
N GLY A 184 22.36 -28.66 5.76
CA GLY A 184 22.48 -27.81 4.57
C GLY A 184 23.87 -27.84 3.96
N GLY A 185 23.93 -27.62 2.66
CA GLY A 185 25.15 -27.51 1.86
C GLY A 185 25.49 -26.06 1.51
N PRO A 186 26.69 -25.82 0.96
CA PRO A 186 27.12 -24.49 0.57
C PRO A 186 26.21 -23.90 -0.53
N PRO A 187 26.08 -22.57 -0.63
CA PRO A 187 25.26 -21.92 -1.65
C PRO A 187 25.52 -22.45 -3.06
N GLY A 188 24.45 -22.85 -3.78
CA GLY A 188 24.52 -23.46 -5.11
C GLY A 188 24.74 -24.97 -5.14
N SER A 189 24.83 -25.64 -3.98
CA SER A 189 24.80 -27.10 -3.90
C SER A 189 23.36 -27.64 -3.98
N PRO A 190 23.15 -28.94 -4.27
CA PRO A 190 21.80 -29.53 -4.31
C PRO A 190 21.02 -29.48 -2.99
N ASP A 191 21.69 -29.19 -1.89
CA ASP A 191 21.20 -29.13 -0.51
C ASP A 191 21.36 -27.72 0.11
N ASP A 192 21.40 -26.67 -0.72
CA ASP A 192 21.61 -25.27 -0.31
C ASP A 192 20.39 -24.60 0.35
N ASP A 193 19.29 -25.33 0.50
CA ASP A 193 18.04 -24.88 1.13
C ASP A 193 18.05 -24.99 2.67
N GLY A 194 19.07 -25.65 3.23
CA GLY A 194 19.25 -25.83 4.67
C GLY A 194 19.62 -24.56 5.44
N ASP A 195 19.79 -24.71 6.76
CA ASP A 195 20.05 -23.58 7.68
C ASP A 195 21.54 -23.40 8.01
N ARG A 196 22.42 -24.21 7.42
CA ARG A 196 23.86 -24.15 7.72
C ARG A 196 24.53 -22.89 7.21
N TYR A 197 24.21 -22.49 5.97
CA TYR A 197 24.77 -21.30 5.34
C TYR A 197 23.71 -20.20 5.32
N VAL A 198 23.96 -19.13 6.08
CA VAL A 198 23.04 -18.00 6.16
C VAL A 198 23.67 -16.78 5.50
N GLU A 199 22.98 -16.25 4.49
CA GLU A 199 23.35 -14.99 3.85
C GLU A 199 23.26 -13.84 4.87
N ILE A 200 24.39 -13.22 5.15
CA ILE A 200 24.51 -12.10 6.10
C ILE A 200 24.70 -10.74 5.40
N TRP A 201 25.17 -10.72 4.15
CA TRP A 201 25.35 -9.50 3.39
C TRP A 201 25.28 -9.74 1.89
N ASN A 202 24.46 -8.97 1.19
CA ASN A 202 24.42 -8.87 -0.27
C ASN A 202 24.98 -7.52 -0.73
N LEU A 203 25.93 -7.53 -1.67
CA LEU A 203 26.53 -6.35 -2.29
C LEU A 203 26.11 -6.31 -3.77
N VAL A 204 25.17 -5.43 -4.08
CA VAL A 204 24.62 -5.24 -5.43
C VAL A 204 25.39 -4.15 -6.16
N PHE A 205 25.88 -4.50 -7.34
CA PHE A 205 26.62 -3.62 -8.23
C PHE A 205 25.66 -3.06 -9.29
N MET A 206 24.83 -2.10 -8.86
CA MET A 206 23.82 -1.51 -9.73
C MET A 206 24.45 -0.79 -10.91
N GLN A 207 24.08 -1.24 -12.10
CA GLN A 207 24.62 -0.72 -13.36
C GLN A 207 23.58 -0.67 -14.47
N PHE A 208 22.37 -1.19 -14.25
CA PHE A 208 21.27 -1.17 -15.22
C PHE A 208 19.96 -0.66 -14.60
N ASP A 209 19.07 -0.15 -15.43
CA ASP A 209 17.64 0.07 -15.16
C ASP A 209 16.83 -0.89 -16.05
N ARG A 210 15.96 -1.70 -15.43
CA ARG A 210 15.15 -2.72 -16.10
C ARG A 210 13.77 -2.14 -16.45
N ALA A 211 13.44 -2.12 -17.74
CA ALA A 211 12.11 -1.75 -18.23
C ALA A 211 11.11 -2.92 -18.12
N ALA A 212 9.82 -2.62 -18.30
CA ALA A 212 8.73 -3.60 -18.15
C ALA A 212 8.78 -4.76 -19.18
N ASP A 213 9.43 -4.54 -20.32
CA ASP A 213 9.68 -5.55 -21.35
C ASP A 213 10.97 -6.36 -21.10
N GLY A 214 11.66 -6.10 -19.99
CA GLY A 214 12.91 -6.73 -19.60
C GLY A 214 14.17 -6.07 -20.18
N GLN A 215 14.04 -5.00 -20.98
CA GLN A 215 15.20 -4.31 -21.53
C GLN A 215 16.06 -3.69 -20.42
N LEU A 216 17.38 -3.94 -20.46
CA LEU A 216 18.35 -3.37 -19.52
C LEU A 216 19.03 -2.15 -20.16
N THR A 217 18.86 -0.98 -19.54
CA THR A 217 19.54 0.26 -19.95
C THR A 217 20.62 0.62 -18.93
N PRO A 218 21.85 0.97 -19.34
CA PRO A 218 22.90 1.38 -18.39
C PRO A 218 22.48 2.57 -17.51
N LEU A 219 22.79 2.51 -16.22
CA LEU A 219 22.62 3.66 -15.32
C LEU A 219 23.60 4.79 -15.67
N PRO A 220 23.28 6.06 -15.32
CA PRO A 220 24.18 7.19 -15.59
C PRO A 220 25.58 7.01 -14.97
N LYS A 221 25.64 6.35 -13.80
CA LYS A 221 26.88 5.95 -13.13
C LYS A 221 26.68 4.58 -12.45
N PRO A 222 27.66 3.66 -12.56
CA PRO A 222 27.68 2.45 -11.74
C PRO A 222 27.66 2.82 -10.26
N SER A 223 26.84 2.13 -9.49
CA SER A 223 26.53 2.47 -8.10
C SER A 223 26.53 1.22 -7.22
N VAL A 224 26.72 1.41 -5.92
CA VAL A 224 26.69 0.30 -4.95
C VAL A 224 25.44 0.44 -4.10
N ASP A 225 24.73 -0.67 -3.96
CA ASP A 225 23.71 -0.90 -2.96
C ASP A 225 24.11 -2.14 -2.16
N THR A 226 24.00 -2.08 -0.84
CA THR A 226 24.22 -3.26 -0.01
C THR A 226 23.07 -3.47 0.95
N GLY A 227 22.78 -4.74 1.22
CA GLY A 227 21.76 -5.17 2.17
C GLY A 227 22.31 -6.21 3.12
N MET A 228 22.37 -5.88 4.40
CA MET A 228 22.76 -6.75 5.50
C MET A 228 21.60 -6.84 6.49
N GLY A 229 21.08 -8.05 6.71
CA GLY A 229 20.01 -8.26 7.68
C GLY A 229 20.53 -8.15 9.12
N LEU A 230 20.10 -7.12 9.85
CA LEU A 230 20.57 -6.86 11.22
C LEU A 230 20.30 -8.04 12.16
N GLU A 231 19.12 -8.65 12.06
CA GLU A 231 18.71 -9.77 12.90
C GLU A 231 19.55 -11.02 12.63
N ARG A 232 19.86 -11.30 11.36
CA ARG A 232 20.74 -12.42 10.97
C ARG A 232 22.16 -12.19 11.48
N LEU A 233 22.68 -10.97 11.33
CA LEU A 233 24.00 -10.64 11.84
C LEU A 233 24.05 -10.75 13.37
N ALA A 234 22.98 -10.32 14.06
CA ALA A 234 22.88 -10.45 15.51
C ALA A 234 22.89 -11.91 15.96
N ALA A 235 22.20 -12.82 15.25
CA ALA A 235 22.25 -14.24 15.55
C ALA A 235 23.68 -14.79 15.50
N VAL A 236 24.42 -14.46 14.43
CA VAL A 236 25.84 -14.83 14.28
C VAL A 236 26.69 -14.26 15.43
N MET A 237 26.56 -12.97 15.73
CA MET A 237 27.37 -12.28 16.73
C MET A 237 27.02 -12.62 18.18
N GLN A 238 25.86 -13.22 18.41
CA GLN A 238 25.44 -13.74 19.72
C GLN A 238 25.66 -15.26 19.83
N GLY A 239 26.09 -15.92 18.75
CA GLY A 239 26.37 -17.35 18.73
C GLY A 239 25.12 -18.22 18.77
N VAL A 240 23.98 -17.70 18.31
CA VAL A 240 22.70 -18.42 18.23
C VAL A 240 22.34 -18.71 16.77
N HIS A 241 21.52 -19.74 16.55
CA HIS A 241 21.14 -20.18 15.21
C HIS A 241 19.87 -19.50 14.69
N SER A 242 18.90 -19.28 15.57
CA SER A 242 17.64 -18.63 15.23
C SER A 242 17.70 -17.12 15.50
N ASN A 243 17.16 -16.34 14.58
CA ASN A 243 16.95 -14.90 14.78
C ASN A 243 16.04 -14.63 15.99
N TYR A 244 15.16 -15.57 16.36
CA TYR A 244 14.28 -15.40 17.52
C TYR A 244 14.99 -15.56 18.87
N ASP A 245 16.23 -16.06 18.87
CA ASP A 245 17.03 -16.28 20.07
C ASP A 245 17.93 -15.07 20.39
N ILE A 246 17.97 -14.06 19.52
CA ILE A 246 18.73 -12.83 19.77
C ILE A 246 18.08 -12.02 20.90
N ASP A 247 18.88 -11.20 21.58
CA ASP A 247 18.45 -10.35 22.70
C ASP A 247 17.10 -9.64 22.48
N LEU A 248 16.91 -8.97 21.34
CA LEU A 248 15.66 -8.26 21.00
C LEU A 248 14.44 -9.19 21.05
N PHE A 249 14.49 -10.32 20.34
CA PHE A 249 13.36 -11.25 20.28
C PHE A 249 13.21 -12.03 21.58
N ALA A 250 14.29 -12.44 22.22
CA ALA A 250 14.25 -13.13 23.51
C ALA A 250 13.61 -12.26 24.61
N ASN A 251 13.87 -10.94 24.60
CA ASN A 251 13.20 -9.99 25.49
C ASN A 251 11.70 -9.88 25.17
N LEU A 252 11.34 -9.68 23.90
CA LEU A 252 9.93 -9.59 23.49
C LEU A 252 9.15 -10.88 23.78
N ILE A 253 9.71 -12.05 23.48
CA ILE A 253 9.09 -13.36 23.73
C ILE A 253 8.81 -13.55 25.21
N ARG A 254 9.72 -13.12 26.10
CA ARG A 254 9.50 -13.15 27.56
C ARG A 254 8.33 -12.26 27.99
N GLU A 255 8.23 -11.06 27.42
CA GLU A 255 7.13 -10.13 27.72
C GLU A 255 5.79 -10.64 27.18
N ILE A 256 5.79 -11.23 25.98
CA ILE A 256 4.61 -11.88 25.41
C ILE A 256 4.18 -13.06 26.27
N ALA A 257 5.11 -13.91 26.71
CA ALA A 257 4.82 -15.01 27.61
C ALA A 257 4.19 -14.51 28.93
N ALA A 258 4.70 -13.40 29.49
CA ALA A 258 4.14 -12.79 30.70
C ALA A 258 2.72 -12.24 30.49
N VAL A 259 2.44 -11.63 29.34
CA VAL A 259 1.12 -11.09 28.98
C VAL A 259 0.12 -12.19 28.66
N THR A 260 0.56 -13.26 28.01
CA THR A 260 -0.30 -14.36 27.53
C THR A 260 -0.47 -15.50 28.54
N GLY A 261 0.45 -15.63 29.50
CA GLY A 261 0.52 -16.76 30.42
C GLY A 261 1.19 -18.01 29.82
N ALA A 262 1.77 -17.91 28.64
CA ALA A 262 2.49 -19.02 28.01
C ALA A 262 3.72 -19.42 28.83
N THR A 263 3.97 -20.74 28.93
CA THR A 263 5.11 -21.29 29.67
C THR A 263 6.17 -21.90 28.76
N ASP A 264 5.78 -22.33 27.56
CA ASP A 264 6.68 -22.80 26.51
C ASP A 264 7.19 -21.61 25.69
N LEU A 265 8.42 -21.17 25.97
CA LEU A 265 9.05 -20.04 25.28
C LEU A 265 9.50 -20.36 23.85
N ASP A 266 9.56 -21.65 23.50
CA ASP A 266 9.94 -22.10 22.15
C ASP A 266 8.73 -22.17 21.19
N SER A 267 7.53 -21.83 21.68
CA SER A 267 6.31 -21.84 20.91
C SER A 267 6.40 -20.96 19.65
N PRO A 268 6.07 -21.50 18.45
CA PRO A 268 5.95 -20.71 17.23
C PRO A 268 5.02 -19.50 17.38
N SER A 269 3.95 -19.63 18.18
CA SER A 269 3.00 -18.54 18.42
C SER A 269 3.65 -17.32 19.08
N LEU A 270 4.58 -17.52 20.02
CA LEU A 270 5.31 -16.40 20.64
C LEU A 270 6.21 -15.69 19.62
N ARG A 271 6.87 -16.44 18.74
CA ARG A 271 7.72 -15.91 17.66
C ARG A 271 6.91 -15.11 16.65
N VAL A 272 5.75 -15.61 16.23
CA VAL A 272 4.84 -14.89 15.32
C VAL A 272 4.36 -13.58 15.96
N ILE A 273 3.92 -13.61 17.21
CA ILE A 273 3.46 -12.41 17.93
C ILE A 273 4.60 -11.38 18.04
N ALA A 274 5.82 -11.82 18.36
CA ALA A 274 7.00 -10.94 18.51
C ALA A 274 7.40 -10.26 17.20
N ASP A 275 7.35 -10.96 16.07
CA ASP A 275 7.57 -10.36 14.75
C ASP A 275 6.45 -9.40 14.37
N HIS A 276 5.19 -9.83 14.54
CA HIS A 276 4.04 -9.07 14.07
C HIS A 276 3.81 -7.78 14.86
N ILE A 277 4.13 -7.73 16.17
CA ILE A 277 4.03 -6.48 16.92
C ILE A 277 4.98 -5.41 16.36
N ARG A 278 6.18 -5.80 15.90
CA ARG A 278 7.14 -4.89 15.26
C ARG A 278 6.56 -4.33 13.96
N ALA A 279 6.10 -5.23 13.08
CA ALA A 279 5.53 -4.85 11.78
C ALA A 279 4.31 -3.93 11.94
N CYS A 280 3.35 -4.32 12.77
CA CYS A 280 2.12 -3.56 12.96
C CYS A 280 2.39 -2.18 13.57
N SER A 281 3.28 -2.10 14.55
CA SER A 281 3.59 -0.83 15.22
C SER A 281 4.21 0.17 14.24
N PHE A 282 5.22 -0.24 13.47
CA PHE A 282 5.88 0.67 12.52
C PHE A 282 5.00 1.03 11.32
N LEU A 283 4.12 0.12 10.87
CA LEU A 283 3.13 0.47 9.85
C LEU A 283 2.17 1.56 10.33
N ILE A 284 1.73 1.50 11.59
CA ILE A 284 0.86 2.52 12.18
C ILE A 284 1.62 3.84 12.40
N VAL A 285 2.88 3.78 12.85
CA VAL A 285 3.78 4.96 12.94
C VAL A 285 3.88 5.68 11.60
N ASP A 286 3.98 4.93 10.50
CA ASP A 286 4.07 5.47 9.14
C ASP A 286 2.69 5.73 8.50
N GLY A 287 1.62 5.81 9.30
CA GLY A 287 0.30 6.28 8.88
C GLY A 287 -0.64 5.23 8.27
N VAL A 288 -0.30 3.94 8.31
CA VAL A 288 -1.19 2.86 7.83
C VAL A 288 -2.20 2.51 8.92
N LEU A 289 -3.48 2.50 8.55
CA LEU A 289 -4.58 2.10 9.44
C LEU A 289 -5.22 0.78 8.97
N PRO A 290 -5.69 -0.09 9.89
CA PRO A 290 -6.37 -1.34 9.52
C PRO A 290 -7.59 -1.10 8.62
N GLY A 291 -7.60 -1.70 7.43
CA GLY A 291 -8.57 -1.45 6.36
C GLY A 291 -9.01 -2.71 5.62
N ASN A 292 -9.94 -2.55 4.68
CA ASN A 292 -10.41 -3.66 3.82
C ASN A 292 -9.56 -3.86 2.56
N GLU A 293 -8.76 -2.86 2.18
CA GLU A 293 -8.02 -2.84 0.90
C GLU A 293 -6.60 -2.32 1.07
N GLY A 294 -5.76 -2.60 0.07
CA GLY A 294 -4.39 -2.08 -0.04
C GLY A 294 -3.52 -2.36 1.19
N ARG A 295 -2.75 -1.35 1.61
CA ARG A 295 -1.85 -1.43 2.77
C ARG A 295 -2.60 -1.69 4.08
N GLY A 296 -3.80 -1.11 4.23
CA GLY A 296 -4.64 -1.30 5.40
C GLY A 296 -5.14 -2.73 5.55
N TYR A 297 -5.44 -3.40 4.43
CA TYR A 297 -5.77 -4.83 4.43
C TYR A 297 -4.60 -5.68 4.93
N VAL A 298 -3.38 -5.41 4.46
CA VAL A 298 -2.19 -6.15 4.92
C VAL A 298 -1.95 -5.94 6.42
N LEU A 299 -1.98 -4.69 6.90
CA LEU A 299 -1.83 -4.41 8.33
C LEU A 299 -2.87 -5.18 9.15
N ARG A 300 -4.15 -5.11 8.75
CA ARG A 300 -5.22 -5.85 9.41
C ARG A 300 -4.96 -7.36 9.43
N ARG A 301 -4.51 -7.93 8.32
CA ARG A 301 -4.15 -9.35 8.21
C ARG A 301 -3.05 -9.76 9.19
N ILE A 302 -1.98 -8.96 9.30
CA ILE A 302 -0.88 -9.22 10.25
C ILE A 302 -1.39 -9.15 11.70
N ILE A 303 -2.18 -8.13 12.05
CA ILE A 303 -2.79 -8.00 13.38
C ILE A 303 -3.62 -9.25 13.71
N ARG A 304 -4.57 -9.61 12.83
CA ARG A 304 -5.49 -10.73 13.07
C ARG A 304 -4.76 -12.08 13.19
N ARG A 305 -3.68 -12.27 12.44
CA ARG A 305 -2.82 -13.45 12.58
C ARG A 305 -2.15 -13.50 13.96
N ALA A 306 -1.60 -12.38 14.44
CA ALA A 306 -1.03 -12.31 15.80
C ALA A 306 -2.08 -12.62 16.88
N LEU A 307 -3.30 -12.11 16.74
CA LEU A 307 -4.40 -12.36 17.67
C LEU A 307 -4.85 -13.83 17.67
N ARG A 308 -4.88 -14.47 16.51
CA ARG A 308 -5.12 -15.91 16.40
C ARG A 308 -4.07 -16.71 17.17
N HIS A 309 -2.79 -16.36 17.05
CA HIS A 309 -1.73 -17.02 17.82
C HIS A 309 -1.85 -16.76 19.33
N GLY A 310 -2.31 -15.57 19.74
CA GLY A 310 -2.67 -15.30 21.14
C GLY A 310 -3.82 -16.17 21.63
N TYR A 311 -4.85 -16.35 20.79
CA TYR A 311 -5.98 -17.24 21.08
C TYR A 311 -5.56 -18.70 21.24
N GLU A 312 -4.61 -19.18 20.42
CA GLU A 312 -4.03 -20.52 20.57
C GLU A 312 -3.25 -20.69 21.88
N LEU A 313 -2.65 -19.61 22.38
CA LEU A 313 -2.01 -19.58 23.71
C LEU A 313 -3.04 -19.46 24.86
N GLY A 314 -4.34 -19.42 24.56
CA GLY A 314 -5.42 -19.38 25.54
C GLY A 314 -5.89 -17.96 25.91
N VAL A 315 -5.40 -16.93 25.24
CA VAL A 315 -5.76 -15.54 25.52
C VAL A 315 -7.05 -15.16 24.82
N LYS A 316 -8.04 -14.69 25.60
CA LYS A 316 -9.35 -14.25 25.09
C LYS A 316 -9.59 -12.76 25.21
N GLU A 317 -8.82 -12.10 26.06
CA GLU A 317 -8.90 -10.66 26.31
C GLU A 317 -7.87 -9.92 25.44
N PRO A 318 -8.10 -8.62 25.12
CA PRO A 318 -7.14 -7.81 24.39
C PRO A 318 -5.76 -7.78 25.07
N PHE A 319 -4.71 -8.05 24.30
CA PHE A 319 -3.35 -8.23 24.81
C PHE A 319 -2.27 -7.65 23.89
N PHE A 320 -2.50 -7.58 22.59
CA PHE A 320 -1.49 -7.27 21.60
C PHE A 320 -1.03 -5.81 21.70
N TYR A 321 -1.94 -4.87 21.94
CA TYR A 321 -1.64 -3.46 22.19
C TYR A 321 -0.71 -3.26 23.40
N ARG A 322 -0.74 -4.14 24.40
CA ARG A 322 0.13 -4.06 25.58
C ARG A 322 1.59 -4.35 25.26
N LEU A 323 1.87 -4.94 24.09
CA LEU A 323 3.20 -5.29 23.63
C LEU A 323 3.93 -4.10 22.99
N VAL A 324 3.24 -2.98 22.73
CA VAL A 324 3.87 -1.76 22.19
C VAL A 324 4.89 -1.18 23.19
N ALA A 325 4.60 -1.18 24.49
CA ALA A 325 5.53 -0.69 25.50
C ALA A 325 6.81 -1.55 25.62
N PRO A 326 6.74 -2.91 25.66
CA PRO A 326 7.91 -3.76 25.47
C PRO A 326 8.70 -3.47 24.19
N LEU A 327 8.02 -3.28 23.06
CA LEU A 327 8.66 -2.96 21.80
C LEU A 327 9.39 -1.61 21.83
N GLU A 328 8.78 -0.59 22.43
CA GLU A 328 9.37 0.73 22.60
C GLU A 328 10.68 0.66 23.39
N ARG A 329 10.77 -0.18 24.43
CA ARG A 329 12.02 -0.38 25.19
C ARG A 329 13.15 -0.98 24.33
N GLU A 330 12.82 -1.87 23.40
CA GLU A 330 13.82 -2.52 22.54
C GLU A 330 14.25 -1.64 21.35
N MET A 331 13.33 -0.84 20.79
CA MET A 331 13.54 -0.17 19.51
C MET A 331 13.41 1.36 19.54
N GLY A 332 12.83 1.96 20.59
CA GLY A 332 12.52 3.38 20.68
C GLY A 332 13.74 4.30 20.64
N GLN A 333 14.90 3.85 21.13
CA GLN A 333 16.14 4.62 21.02
C GLN A 333 16.59 4.81 19.56
N ALA A 334 16.45 3.76 18.73
CA ALA A 334 16.81 3.81 17.31
C ALA A 334 15.73 4.52 16.48
N TYR A 335 14.48 4.47 16.94
CA TYR A 335 13.30 5.00 16.25
C TYR A 335 12.43 5.85 17.19
N PRO A 336 12.83 7.09 17.49
CA PRO A 336 12.11 7.98 18.41
C PRO A 336 10.66 8.26 18.00
N GLU A 337 10.35 8.13 16.71
CA GLU A 337 9.00 8.21 16.17
C GLU A 337 8.05 7.15 16.76
N LEU A 338 8.56 5.98 17.15
CA LEU A 338 7.76 4.94 17.83
C LEU A 338 7.36 5.42 19.23
N THR A 339 8.30 5.99 19.99
CA THR A 339 8.03 6.55 21.33
C THR A 339 7.01 7.70 21.23
N ALA A 340 7.15 8.57 20.23
CA ALA A 340 6.22 9.68 20.02
C ALA A 340 4.79 9.21 19.66
N ALA A 341 4.67 8.12 18.90
CA ALA A 341 3.40 7.57 18.44
C ALA A 341 2.83 6.45 19.33
N GLN A 342 3.49 6.07 20.43
CA GLN A 342 3.14 4.90 21.24
C GLN A 342 1.64 4.85 21.59
N ALA A 343 1.10 5.93 22.16
CA ALA A 343 -0.32 5.98 22.55
C ALA A 343 -1.28 5.83 21.36
N HIS A 344 -0.90 6.34 20.19
CA HIS A 344 -1.68 6.17 18.97
C HIS A 344 -1.65 4.72 18.48
N VAL A 345 -0.47 4.10 18.46
CA VAL A 345 -0.29 2.69 18.08
C VAL A 345 -1.10 1.78 19.01
N GLU A 346 -0.99 1.98 20.32
CA GLU A 346 -1.76 1.22 21.32
C GLU A 346 -3.27 1.34 21.08
N LYS A 347 -3.77 2.56 20.81
CA LYS A 347 -5.20 2.79 20.53
C LYS A 347 -5.65 2.08 19.26
N VAL A 348 -4.90 2.19 18.16
CA VAL A 348 -5.25 1.58 16.87
C VAL A 348 -5.27 0.05 16.98
N LEU A 349 -4.25 -0.54 17.62
CA LEU A 349 -4.19 -1.99 17.83
C LEU A 349 -5.36 -2.46 18.69
N ARG A 350 -5.60 -1.80 19.84
CA ARG A 350 -6.70 -2.16 20.74
C ARG A 350 -8.05 -2.12 20.04
N ASN A 351 -8.31 -1.09 19.23
CA ASN A 351 -9.57 -0.98 18.48
C ASN A 351 -9.77 -2.15 17.49
N GLU A 352 -8.71 -2.61 16.80
CA GLU A 352 -8.82 -3.78 15.92
C GLU A 352 -8.94 -5.09 16.73
N GLU A 353 -8.29 -5.21 17.88
CA GLU A 353 -8.44 -6.34 18.79
C GLU A 353 -9.87 -6.49 19.28
N ASP A 354 -10.45 -5.43 19.83
CA ASP A 354 -11.80 -5.41 20.36
C ASP A 354 -12.83 -5.79 19.27
N ARG A 355 -12.63 -5.26 18.05
CA ARG A 355 -13.48 -5.58 16.90
C ARG A 355 -13.35 -7.02 16.44
N PHE A 356 -12.15 -7.60 16.50
CA PHE A 356 -11.89 -8.93 15.98
C PHE A 356 -12.14 -10.04 17.00
N ALA A 357 -12.09 -9.76 18.30
CA ALA A 357 -12.21 -10.77 19.36
C ALA A 357 -13.49 -11.63 19.22
N GLU A 358 -14.64 -10.99 18.99
CA GLU A 358 -15.91 -11.71 18.81
C GLU A 358 -15.91 -12.57 17.54
N THR A 359 -15.44 -12.00 16.42
CA THR A 359 -15.30 -12.69 15.13
C THR A 359 -14.36 -13.89 15.25
N LEU A 360 -13.24 -13.74 15.94
CA LEU A 360 -12.23 -14.78 16.13
C LEU A 360 -12.80 -15.94 16.94
N ALA A 361 -13.44 -15.67 18.09
CA ALA A 361 -14.00 -16.71 18.94
C ALA A 361 -15.09 -17.53 18.22
N GLN A 362 -15.98 -16.86 17.49
CA GLN A 362 -17.03 -17.53 16.71
C GLN A 362 -16.45 -18.32 15.53
N GLY A 363 -15.53 -17.72 14.78
CA GLY A 363 -14.89 -18.34 13.61
C GLY A 363 -14.07 -19.57 13.99
N MET A 364 -13.27 -19.50 15.06
CA MET A 364 -12.49 -20.64 15.55
C MET A 364 -13.38 -21.81 15.94
N LYS A 365 -14.50 -21.56 16.63
CA LYS A 365 -15.46 -22.63 17.00
C LYS A 365 -16.05 -23.33 15.78
N LEU A 366 -16.47 -22.56 14.77
CA LEU A 366 -17.02 -23.12 13.53
C LEU A 366 -15.96 -23.91 12.76
N LEU A 367 -14.73 -23.39 12.72
CA LEU A 367 -13.62 -24.01 12.02
C LEU A 367 -13.16 -25.31 12.71
N GLU A 368 -13.15 -25.37 14.04
CA GLU A 368 -12.90 -26.61 14.79
C GLU A 368 -13.91 -27.70 14.47
N GLN A 369 -15.22 -27.36 14.45
CA GLN A 369 -16.28 -28.28 14.05
C GLN A 369 -16.12 -28.74 12.60
N ALA A 370 -15.68 -27.84 11.72
CA ALA A 370 -15.40 -28.19 10.34
C ALA A 370 -14.25 -29.17 10.21
N PHE A 371 -13.17 -28.98 10.97
CA PHE A 371 -12.03 -29.90 10.97
C PHE A 371 -12.38 -31.31 11.42
N GLU A 372 -13.32 -31.47 12.35
CA GLU A 372 -13.80 -32.79 12.77
C GLU A 372 -14.56 -33.54 11.65
N GLN A 373 -15.14 -32.79 10.71
CA GLN A 373 -15.99 -33.31 9.63
C GLN A 373 -15.27 -33.36 8.28
N SER A 374 -14.20 -32.59 8.12
CA SER A 374 -13.39 -32.53 6.91
C SER A 374 -12.29 -33.58 6.91
N GLY A 375 -12.02 -34.16 5.75
CA GLY A 375 -10.81 -34.98 5.54
C GLY A 375 -9.57 -34.09 5.40
N ASP A 376 -8.88 -34.23 4.28
CA ASP A 376 -7.67 -33.48 3.94
C ASP A 376 -7.95 -32.12 3.25
N CYS A 377 -9.22 -31.76 3.08
CA CYS A 377 -9.65 -30.52 2.42
C CYS A 377 -10.92 -29.94 3.07
N LEU A 378 -10.90 -28.65 3.40
CA LEU A 378 -12.06 -27.85 3.80
C LEU A 378 -12.84 -27.38 2.57
N ASP A 379 -14.16 -27.54 2.63
CA ASP A 379 -15.09 -27.13 1.59
C ASP A 379 -15.07 -25.61 1.34
N GLY A 380 -15.04 -25.22 0.06
CA GLY A 380 -14.94 -23.82 -0.37
C GLY A 380 -16.18 -23.00 -0.02
N GLU A 381 -17.36 -23.62 -0.02
CA GLU A 381 -18.61 -22.95 0.39
C GLU A 381 -18.61 -22.61 1.88
N LEU A 382 -18.05 -23.51 2.71
CA LEU A 382 -17.85 -23.24 4.13
C LEU A 382 -16.84 -22.10 4.35
N VAL A 383 -15.70 -22.10 3.65
CA VAL A 383 -14.72 -21.00 3.73
C VAL A 383 -15.37 -19.68 3.32
N PHE A 384 -16.20 -19.69 2.27
CA PHE A 384 -16.97 -18.53 1.84
C PHE A 384 -17.97 -18.09 2.92
N ARG A 385 -18.68 -19.01 3.57
CA ARG A 385 -19.62 -18.70 4.65
C ARG A 385 -18.92 -18.08 5.87
N LEU A 386 -17.77 -18.62 6.25
CA LEU A 386 -16.92 -18.05 7.32
C LEU A 386 -16.55 -16.60 7.00
N TYR A 387 -16.14 -16.34 5.75
CA TYR A 387 -15.78 -15.02 5.27
C TYR A 387 -16.98 -14.05 5.20
N ASP A 388 -18.03 -14.42 4.46
CA ASP A 388 -19.14 -13.53 4.11
C ASP A 388 -20.14 -13.34 5.26
N THR A 389 -20.50 -14.41 5.95
CA THR A 389 -21.53 -14.37 7.00
C THR A 389 -20.95 -14.02 8.36
N TYR A 390 -19.79 -14.58 8.71
CA TYR A 390 -19.20 -14.45 10.04
C TYR A 390 -18.03 -13.46 10.11
N GLY A 391 -17.60 -12.90 8.96
CA GLY A 391 -16.48 -11.95 8.89
C GLY A 391 -15.10 -12.57 9.19
N PHE A 392 -15.01 -13.90 9.23
CA PHE A 392 -13.79 -14.63 9.54
C PHE A 392 -12.91 -14.75 8.28
N PRO A 393 -11.71 -14.14 8.24
CA PRO A 393 -10.97 -13.99 7.00
C PRO A 393 -10.56 -15.32 6.35
N ALA A 394 -10.71 -15.43 5.03
CA ALA A 394 -10.34 -16.62 4.27
C ALA A 394 -8.83 -16.93 4.35
N ASP A 395 -8.00 -15.88 4.39
CA ASP A 395 -6.55 -15.99 4.58
C ASP A 395 -6.17 -16.53 5.97
N LEU A 396 -6.93 -16.17 7.01
CA LEU A 396 -6.74 -16.74 8.35
C LEU A 396 -7.20 -18.20 8.40
N THR A 397 -8.32 -18.53 7.75
CA THR A 397 -8.76 -19.92 7.57
C THR A 397 -7.68 -20.76 6.88
N ALA A 398 -7.06 -20.24 5.81
CA ALA A 398 -5.98 -20.91 5.11
C ALA A 398 -4.75 -21.15 6.00
N ASP A 399 -4.36 -20.16 6.82
CA ASP A 399 -3.24 -20.26 7.75
C ASP A 399 -3.47 -21.36 8.80
N ILE A 400 -4.68 -21.39 9.39
CA ILE A 400 -5.07 -22.40 10.38
C ILE A 400 -5.14 -23.80 9.75
N ALA A 401 -5.71 -23.92 8.55
CA ALA A 401 -5.81 -25.20 7.85
C ALA A 401 -4.41 -25.77 7.54
N ARG A 402 -3.49 -24.93 7.06
CA ARG A 402 -2.10 -25.31 6.79
C ARG A 402 -1.39 -25.83 8.04
N ALA A 403 -1.55 -25.16 9.18
CA ALA A 403 -0.94 -25.59 10.44
C ALA A 403 -1.40 -27.00 10.89
N ARG A 404 -2.56 -27.46 10.40
CA ARG A 404 -3.10 -28.81 10.65
C ARG A 404 -2.88 -29.80 9.50
N GLY A 405 -2.17 -29.39 8.45
CA GLY A 405 -1.97 -30.22 7.24
C GLY A 405 -3.23 -30.40 6.38
N VAL A 406 -4.22 -29.52 6.53
CA VAL A 406 -5.49 -29.54 5.80
C VAL A 406 -5.46 -28.47 4.69
N ARG A 407 -5.97 -28.81 3.51
CA ARG A 407 -6.09 -27.88 2.37
C ARG A 407 -7.41 -27.12 2.42
N ILE A 408 -7.49 -25.99 1.73
CA ILE A 408 -8.77 -25.31 1.47
C ILE A 408 -9.13 -25.47 -0.01
N ASP A 409 -10.40 -25.71 -0.30
CA ASP A 409 -10.92 -25.68 -1.66
C ASP A 409 -11.07 -24.22 -2.13
N ARG A 410 -10.01 -23.73 -2.78
CA ARG A 410 -9.97 -22.37 -3.33
C ARG A 410 -10.92 -22.20 -4.50
N GLU A 411 -11.13 -23.22 -5.32
CA GLU A 411 -11.97 -23.14 -6.51
C GLU A 411 -13.44 -23.02 -6.11
N GLY A 412 -13.87 -23.80 -5.11
CA GLY A 412 -15.19 -23.69 -4.51
C GLY A 412 -15.44 -22.32 -3.86
N PHE A 413 -14.43 -21.78 -3.15
CA PHE A 413 -14.52 -20.43 -2.56
C PHE A 413 -14.71 -19.34 -3.63
N GLU A 414 -13.89 -19.35 -4.69
CA GLU A 414 -13.99 -18.37 -5.77
C GLU A 414 -15.30 -18.47 -6.54
N THR A 415 -15.81 -19.69 -6.73
CA THR A 415 -17.12 -19.93 -7.34
C THR A 415 -18.24 -19.27 -6.52
N ALA A 416 -18.21 -19.43 -5.18
CA ALA A 416 -19.18 -18.82 -4.27
C ALA A 416 -19.07 -17.28 -4.25
N MET A 417 -17.85 -16.74 -4.24
CA MET A 417 -17.57 -15.30 -4.36
C MET A 417 -18.12 -14.72 -5.67
N GLN A 418 -17.92 -15.40 -6.80
CA GLN A 418 -18.40 -14.96 -8.09
C GLN A 418 -19.93 -14.96 -8.15
N ALA A 419 -20.57 -16.00 -7.63
CA ALA A 419 -22.03 -16.06 -7.53
C ALA A 419 -22.62 -14.94 -6.63
N GLN A 420 -21.90 -14.48 -5.60
CA GLN A 420 -22.29 -13.31 -4.81
C GLN A 420 -22.16 -12.02 -5.62
N ARG A 421 -21.04 -11.83 -6.33
CA ARG A 421 -20.82 -10.65 -7.20
C ARG A 421 -21.88 -10.53 -8.29
N GLU A 422 -22.26 -11.63 -8.92
CA GLU A 422 -23.30 -11.66 -9.94
C GLU A 422 -24.68 -11.29 -9.37
N ARG A 423 -25.03 -11.80 -8.18
CA ARG A 423 -26.24 -11.39 -7.47
C ARG A 423 -26.25 -9.90 -7.14
N ALA A 424 -25.11 -9.34 -6.71
CA ALA A 424 -24.97 -7.90 -6.44
C ALA A 424 -25.08 -7.04 -7.71
N ARG A 425 -24.51 -7.49 -8.84
CA ARG A 425 -24.60 -6.81 -10.15
C ARG A 425 -26.01 -6.85 -10.73
N ALA A 426 -26.71 -7.98 -10.62
CA ALA A 426 -28.10 -8.10 -11.06
C ALA A 426 -29.04 -7.13 -10.31
N ALA A 427 -28.71 -6.78 -9.06
CA ALA A 427 -29.43 -5.76 -8.29
C ALA A 427 -29.07 -4.31 -8.70
N ALA A 428 -27.92 -4.09 -9.35
CA ALA A 428 -27.44 -2.77 -9.77
C ALA A 428 -27.83 -2.37 -11.22
N ASN A 429 -28.28 -3.31 -12.05
CA ASN A 429 -28.59 -3.13 -13.49
C ASN A 429 -29.81 -2.25 -13.82
N PHE A 430 -30.30 -1.41 -12.90
CA PHE A 430 -31.47 -0.54 -13.14
C PHE A 430 -31.12 0.88 -13.65
N SER A 431 -29.85 1.18 -13.97
CA SER A 431 -29.41 2.52 -14.44
C SER A 431 -28.55 2.52 -15.73
N MET A 432 -28.94 1.76 -16.76
CA MET A 432 -28.18 1.63 -18.02
C MET A 432 -28.49 2.70 -19.09
N ALA A 433 -28.15 3.97 -18.84
CA ALA A 433 -28.06 4.96 -19.93
C ALA A 433 -26.67 5.64 -20.02
N ALA A 434 -25.80 5.38 -19.05
CA ALA A 434 -24.49 6.04 -18.92
C ALA A 434 -23.34 5.35 -19.68
N ASP A 435 -23.50 4.07 -20.05
CA ASP A 435 -22.41 3.23 -20.55
C ASP A 435 -22.54 2.94 -22.06
N SER A 436 -23.01 3.94 -22.81
CA SER A 436 -23.11 3.88 -24.26
C SER A 436 -21.72 3.70 -24.87
N ALA A 437 -21.49 2.59 -25.59
CA ALA A 437 -20.24 2.33 -26.31
C ALA A 437 -19.95 3.34 -27.45
N LEU A 438 -20.88 4.26 -27.71
CA LEU A 438 -20.80 5.25 -28.76
C LEU A 438 -19.95 6.45 -28.30
N LYS A 439 -18.69 6.50 -28.74
CA LYS A 439 -17.83 7.68 -28.55
C LYS A 439 -18.29 8.80 -29.47
N LEU A 440 -18.59 9.96 -28.89
CA LEU A 440 -18.94 11.16 -29.63
C LEU A 440 -17.68 12.01 -29.84
N ASP A 441 -17.38 12.35 -31.09
CA ASP A 441 -16.24 13.21 -31.46
C ASP A 441 -16.57 14.72 -31.32
N THR A 442 -17.77 15.06 -30.86
CA THR A 442 -18.23 16.44 -30.67
C THR A 442 -17.82 16.97 -29.30
N ALA A 443 -17.36 18.22 -29.23
CA ALA A 443 -17.14 18.93 -27.98
C ALA A 443 -18.31 19.88 -27.69
N THR A 444 -18.77 19.92 -26.44
CA THR A 444 -19.75 20.90 -25.95
C THR A 444 -19.04 21.98 -25.15
N GLU A 445 -19.27 23.25 -25.49
CA GLU A 445 -18.81 24.39 -24.67
C GLU A 445 -19.68 24.50 -23.42
N PHE A 446 -19.08 24.34 -22.24
CA PHE A 446 -19.80 24.49 -20.98
C PHE A 446 -19.84 25.96 -20.55
N VAL A 447 -21.05 26.54 -20.50
CA VAL A 447 -21.30 27.94 -20.10
C VAL A 447 -21.98 28.06 -18.73
N GLY A 448 -22.20 26.93 -18.06
CA GLY A 448 -22.93 26.83 -16.78
C GLY A 448 -22.21 27.40 -15.55
N TYR A 449 -21.03 27.99 -15.74
CA TYR A 449 -20.35 28.78 -14.70
C TYR A 449 -20.93 30.19 -14.59
N ASP A 450 -21.38 30.76 -15.71
CA ASP A 450 -21.82 32.16 -15.79
C ASP A 450 -23.34 32.30 -15.90
N THR A 451 -24.01 31.35 -16.56
CA THR A 451 -25.45 31.40 -16.85
C THR A 451 -26.12 30.04 -16.61
N LEU A 452 -27.42 30.05 -16.32
CA LEU A 452 -28.26 28.85 -16.24
C LEU A 452 -29.14 28.66 -17.48
N GLU A 453 -29.03 29.58 -18.43
CA GLU A 453 -29.82 29.63 -19.66
C GLU A 453 -28.89 29.93 -20.83
N SER A 454 -29.04 29.20 -21.94
CA SER A 454 -28.36 29.54 -23.19
C SER A 454 -29.09 29.01 -24.41
N ASP A 455 -29.07 29.78 -25.49
CA ASP A 455 -29.38 29.28 -26.82
C ASP A 455 -28.22 28.39 -27.33
N ALA A 456 -28.57 27.28 -27.97
CA ALA A 456 -27.64 26.27 -28.45
C ALA A 456 -28.19 25.56 -29.69
N THR A 457 -27.30 24.89 -30.42
CA THR A 457 -27.65 24.05 -31.57
C THR A 457 -27.57 22.58 -31.19
N VAL A 458 -28.57 21.78 -31.58
CA VAL A 458 -28.53 20.32 -31.41
C VAL A 458 -27.55 19.73 -32.42
N VAL A 459 -26.44 19.15 -31.95
CA VAL A 459 -25.40 18.59 -32.81
C VAL A 459 -25.58 17.09 -33.03
N ASN A 460 -25.98 16.36 -31.99
CA ASN A 460 -26.28 14.94 -32.09
C ASN A 460 -27.50 14.59 -31.26
N ILE A 461 -28.21 13.56 -31.71
CA ILE A 461 -29.32 12.94 -31.00
C ILE A 461 -29.02 11.45 -30.89
N VAL A 462 -29.09 10.92 -29.67
CA VAL A 462 -28.78 9.52 -29.37
C VAL A 462 -30.04 8.82 -28.86
N ARG A 463 -30.35 7.66 -29.44
CA ARG A 463 -31.41 6.75 -28.97
C ARG A 463 -30.95 5.31 -29.14
N ASP A 464 -31.15 4.48 -28.11
CA ASP A 464 -30.76 3.06 -28.11
C ASP A 464 -29.30 2.83 -28.57
N ASP A 465 -28.37 3.65 -28.07
CA ASP A 465 -26.94 3.62 -28.43
C ASP A 465 -26.64 3.84 -29.93
N ALA A 466 -27.54 4.52 -30.65
CA ALA A 466 -27.35 4.91 -32.04
C ALA A 466 -27.62 6.40 -32.26
N LEU A 467 -26.90 7.00 -33.22
CA LEU A 467 -27.21 8.34 -33.70
C LEU A 467 -28.47 8.31 -34.56
N VAL A 468 -29.41 9.19 -34.25
CA VAL A 468 -30.65 9.38 -35.00
C VAL A 468 -30.76 10.83 -35.48
N GLU A 469 -31.58 11.08 -36.50
CA GLU A 469 -31.78 12.45 -37.02
C GLU A 469 -32.80 13.25 -36.22
N SER A 470 -33.72 12.58 -35.50
CA SER A 470 -34.77 13.23 -34.72
C SER A 470 -35.30 12.40 -33.54
N LEU A 471 -35.96 13.08 -32.61
CA LEU A 471 -36.84 12.46 -31.59
C LEU A 471 -38.23 13.09 -31.66
N GLU A 472 -39.25 12.24 -31.65
CA GLU A 472 -40.65 12.64 -31.65
C GLU A 472 -41.26 12.69 -30.23
N THR A 473 -42.44 13.28 -30.12
CA THR A 473 -43.19 13.33 -28.86
C THR A 473 -43.39 11.94 -28.27
N GLY A 474 -43.05 11.78 -27.00
CA GLY A 474 -43.11 10.55 -26.25
C GLY A 474 -41.83 9.72 -26.28
N GLU A 475 -40.87 10.04 -27.14
CA GLU A 475 -39.61 9.30 -27.25
C GLU A 475 -38.58 9.76 -26.21
N ALA A 476 -37.87 8.78 -25.62
CA ALA A 476 -36.74 9.02 -24.73
C ALA A 476 -35.44 8.90 -25.51
N GLY A 477 -34.43 9.66 -25.10
CA GLY A 477 -33.12 9.65 -25.72
C GLY A 477 -32.20 10.66 -25.05
N ALA A 478 -31.12 11.01 -25.73
CA ALA A 478 -30.21 12.04 -25.28
C ALA A 478 -29.90 13.06 -26.37
N LEU A 479 -29.76 14.32 -25.98
CA LEU A 479 -29.37 15.42 -26.85
C LEU A 479 -27.94 15.85 -26.53
N VAL A 480 -27.17 16.16 -27.57
CA VAL A 480 -25.86 16.81 -27.44
C VAL A 480 -25.91 18.15 -28.14
N LEU A 481 -25.52 19.19 -27.41
CA LEU A 481 -25.54 20.56 -27.86
C LEU A 481 -24.11 21.05 -28.16
N ASP A 482 -23.97 22.06 -29.00
CA ASP A 482 -22.70 22.76 -29.24
C ASP A 482 -22.23 23.52 -28.01
N ARG A 483 -23.16 24.06 -27.22
CA ARG A 483 -22.94 24.69 -25.92
C ARG A 483 -24.05 24.37 -24.93
N SER A 484 -23.74 24.32 -23.63
CA SER A 484 -24.73 23.99 -22.61
C SER A 484 -24.46 24.63 -21.24
N PRO A 485 -25.52 25.09 -20.53
CA PRO A 485 -25.43 25.51 -19.14
C PRO A 485 -25.53 24.34 -18.15
N PHE A 486 -25.88 23.13 -18.59
CA PHE A 486 -26.10 21.97 -17.72
C PHE A 486 -24.77 21.38 -17.27
N TYR A 487 -24.52 21.36 -15.97
CA TYR A 487 -23.36 20.69 -15.40
C TYR A 487 -23.52 19.18 -15.58
N ALA A 488 -22.54 18.55 -16.23
CA ALA A 488 -22.49 17.11 -16.37
C ALA A 488 -21.89 16.45 -15.13
N GLU A 489 -22.48 15.34 -14.68
CA GLU A 489 -22.07 14.60 -13.48
C GLU A 489 -20.55 14.41 -13.42
N SER A 490 -19.93 14.90 -12.34
CA SER A 490 -18.48 14.89 -12.17
C SER A 490 -18.09 15.30 -10.75
N GLY A 491 -17.03 14.68 -10.20
CA GLY A 491 -16.49 15.03 -8.88
C GLY A 491 -17.44 14.73 -7.71
N GLY A 492 -18.32 13.73 -7.86
CA GLY A 492 -19.36 13.39 -6.90
C GLY A 492 -20.62 14.27 -6.97
N GLN A 493 -20.62 15.35 -7.75
CA GLN A 493 -21.79 16.17 -8.01
C GLN A 493 -22.63 15.56 -9.14
N VAL A 494 -23.93 15.34 -8.86
CA VAL A 494 -24.89 14.83 -9.86
C VAL A 494 -25.09 15.79 -11.03
N GLY A 495 -25.52 15.24 -12.16
CA GLY A 495 -25.86 16.00 -13.36
C GLY A 495 -27.04 16.95 -13.16
N ASP A 496 -26.99 18.10 -13.83
CA ASP A 496 -28.08 19.07 -13.81
C ASP A 496 -29.33 18.53 -14.53
N ARG A 497 -30.48 19.04 -14.11
CA ARG A 497 -31.81 18.77 -14.70
C ARG A 497 -32.44 20.04 -15.20
N GLY A 498 -33.44 19.94 -16.06
CA GLY A 498 -34.08 21.12 -16.62
C GLY A 498 -34.83 20.85 -17.92
N LEU A 499 -34.88 21.86 -18.78
CA LEU A 499 -35.68 21.87 -20.00
C LEU A 499 -34.86 22.35 -21.19
N ILE A 500 -35.09 21.72 -22.33
CA ILE A 500 -34.64 22.19 -23.64
C ILE A 500 -35.90 22.45 -24.47
N THR A 501 -36.09 23.67 -24.93
CA THR A 501 -37.29 24.10 -25.65
C THR A 501 -36.96 24.85 -26.93
N SER A 502 -37.89 24.96 -27.86
CA SER A 502 -37.76 25.83 -29.04
C SER A 502 -39.07 26.55 -29.37
N ASP A 503 -38.97 27.62 -30.16
CA ASP A 503 -40.13 28.36 -30.66
C ASP A 503 -41.06 27.54 -31.56
N SER A 504 -40.56 26.42 -32.14
CA SER A 504 -41.36 25.48 -32.93
C SER A 504 -42.23 24.55 -32.07
N GLY A 505 -42.20 24.70 -30.74
CA GLY A 505 -43.03 23.96 -29.81
C GLY A 505 -42.36 22.71 -29.21
N LEU A 506 -41.04 22.56 -29.38
CA LEU A 506 -40.28 21.51 -28.71
C LEU A 506 -40.31 21.70 -27.19
N ARG A 507 -40.52 20.60 -26.47
CA ARG A 507 -40.31 20.49 -25.04
C ARG A 507 -39.62 19.17 -24.72
N PHE A 508 -38.33 19.23 -24.46
CA PHE A 508 -37.53 18.10 -24.01
C PHE A 508 -37.18 18.27 -22.53
N VAL A 509 -37.58 17.29 -21.70
CA VAL A 509 -37.30 17.28 -20.27
C VAL A 509 -36.01 16.53 -20.00
N VAL A 510 -35.01 17.23 -19.47
CA VAL A 510 -33.71 16.66 -19.10
C VAL A 510 -33.79 16.13 -17.67
N SER A 511 -33.69 14.81 -17.53
CA SER A 511 -33.71 14.11 -16.24
C SER A 511 -32.32 13.90 -15.63
N ASP A 512 -31.28 13.93 -16.46
CA ASP A 512 -29.88 13.77 -16.05
C ASP A 512 -28.94 14.34 -17.12
N THR A 513 -27.73 14.74 -16.71
CA THR A 513 -26.69 15.27 -17.60
C THR A 513 -25.36 14.59 -17.32
N GLN A 514 -24.74 13.99 -18.33
CA GLN A 514 -23.51 13.21 -18.18
C GLN A 514 -22.42 13.62 -19.18
N LYS A 515 -21.18 13.20 -18.92
CA LYS A 515 -20.03 13.40 -19.82
C LYS A 515 -19.81 12.18 -20.69
N ASN A 516 -19.65 12.37 -21.99
CA ASN A 516 -19.13 11.36 -22.92
C ASN A 516 -18.00 11.98 -23.73
N GLY A 517 -16.75 11.69 -23.36
CA GLY A 517 -15.58 12.40 -23.89
C GLY A 517 -15.65 13.90 -23.58
N ASN A 518 -15.63 14.73 -24.62
CA ASN A 518 -15.78 16.19 -24.50
C ASN A 518 -17.23 16.67 -24.70
N ALA A 519 -18.18 15.76 -24.93
CA ALA A 519 -19.59 16.08 -25.10
C ALA A 519 -20.32 16.12 -23.75
N ILE A 520 -21.28 17.03 -23.64
CA ILE A 520 -22.28 17.03 -22.58
C ILE A 520 -23.56 16.40 -23.13
N VAL A 521 -23.98 15.32 -22.49
CA VAL A 521 -25.10 14.47 -22.90
C VAL A 521 -26.29 14.74 -22.01
N HIS A 522 -27.39 15.25 -22.58
CA HIS A 522 -28.61 15.61 -21.86
C HIS A 522 -29.62 14.47 -22.00
N ILE A 523 -29.76 13.65 -20.96
CA ILE A 523 -30.60 12.45 -20.96
C ILE A 523 -32.02 12.83 -20.57
N GLY A 524 -33.00 12.47 -21.39
CA GLY A 524 -34.35 12.93 -21.18
C GLY A 524 -35.42 12.34 -22.10
N ARG A 525 -36.55 13.03 -22.18
CA ARG A 525 -37.70 12.65 -23.01
C ARG A 525 -38.29 13.87 -23.71
N CYS A 526 -38.65 13.71 -24.98
CA CYS A 526 -39.45 14.69 -25.72
C CYS A 526 -40.92 14.59 -25.24
N GLU A 527 -41.41 15.58 -24.52
CA GLU A 527 -42.80 15.63 -24.05
C GLU A 527 -43.75 16.27 -25.06
N ALA A 528 -43.24 17.16 -25.92
CA ALA A 528 -44.00 17.80 -26.98
C ALA A 528 -43.08 18.25 -28.13
N GLY A 529 -43.63 18.23 -29.35
CA GLY A 529 -42.92 18.62 -30.56
C GLY A 529 -42.02 17.51 -31.13
N GLU A 530 -41.08 17.93 -31.96
CA GLU A 530 -40.02 17.12 -32.56
C GLU A 530 -38.72 17.90 -32.41
N VAL A 531 -37.61 17.22 -32.14
CA VAL A 531 -36.26 17.79 -32.18
C VAL A 531 -35.47 17.11 -33.27
N ARG A 532 -34.76 17.89 -34.09
CA ARG A 532 -33.88 17.42 -35.16
C ARG A 532 -32.47 17.91 -34.96
N THR A 533 -31.51 17.15 -35.46
CA THR A 533 -30.12 17.60 -35.56
C THR A 533 -30.06 18.88 -36.41
N GLY A 534 -29.39 19.91 -35.89
CA GLY A 534 -29.29 21.24 -36.48
C GLY A 534 -30.31 22.26 -35.94
N ASP A 535 -31.26 21.85 -35.12
CA ASP A 535 -32.24 22.77 -34.53
C ASP A 535 -31.58 23.71 -33.51
N VAL A 536 -32.05 24.96 -33.49
CA VAL A 536 -31.72 25.95 -32.46
C VAL A 536 -32.72 25.83 -31.32
N VAL A 537 -32.20 25.66 -30.10
CA VAL A 537 -32.97 25.41 -28.88
C VAL A 537 -32.50 26.32 -27.74
N SER A 538 -33.40 26.63 -26.83
CA SER A 538 -33.12 27.29 -25.56
C SER A 538 -32.99 26.22 -24.47
N ALA A 539 -31.80 26.10 -23.88
CA ALA A 539 -31.49 25.18 -22.80
C ALA A 539 -31.54 25.92 -21.44
N VAL A 540 -32.36 25.45 -20.52
CA VAL A 540 -32.64 26.09 -19.22
C VAL A 540 -32.49 25.08 -18.08
N VAL A 541 -31.52 25.31 -17.20
CA VAL A 541 -31.28 24.48 -16.00
C VAL A 541 -32.33 24.79 -14.92
N ASP A 542 -32.74 23.77 -14.17
CA ASP A 542 -33.51 23.94 -12.94
C ASP A 542 -32.67 24.69 -11.89
N LYS A 543 -32.97 25.98 -11.76
CA LYS A 543 -32.24 26.90 -10.88
C LYS A 543 -32.27 26.48 -9.42
N ASP A 544 -33.39 25.98 -8.93
CA ASP A 544 -33.54 25.64 -7.51
C ASP A 544 -32.75 24.38 -7.19
N ALA A 545 -32.84 23.36 -8.05
CA ALA A 545 -32.04 22.14 -7.93
C ALA A 545 -30.53 22.45 -8.02
N ARG A 546 -30.12 23.28 -8.99
CA ARG A 546 -28.73 23.71 -9.16
C ARG A 546 -28.21 24.44 -7.93
N GLN A 547 -29.00 25.36 -7.37
CA GLN A 547 -28.60 26.11 -6.19
C GLN A 547 -28.46 25.20 -4.96
N ALA A 548 -29.39 24.28 -4.74
CA ALA A 548 -29.31 23.30 -3.65
C ALA A 548 -28.05 22.43 -3.77
N THR A 549 -27.74 21.94 -4.98
CA THR A 549 -26.51 21.18 -5.26
C THR A 549 -25.25 22.01 -4.98
N ARG A 550 -25.22 23.30 -5.36
CA ARG A 550 -24.07 24.18 -5.07
C ARG A 550 -23.85 24.40 -3.58
N LEU A 551 -24.92 24.56 -2.80
CA LEU A 551 -24.86 24.69 -1.35
C LEU A 551 -24.28 23.41 -0.74
N ASN A 552 -24.79 22.24 -1.16
CA ASN A 552 -24.30 20.95 -0.70
C ASN A 552 -22.83 20.70 -1.10
N HIS A 553 -22.42 21.09 -2.30
CA HIS A 553 -21.02 20.99 -2.74
C HIS A 553 -20.11 21.82 -1.83
N THR A 554 -20.47 23.08 -1.58
CA THR A 554 -19.70 23.97 -0.70
C THR A 554 -19.63 23.41 0.72
N ALA A 555 -20.74 22.87 1.23
CA ALA A 555 -20.79 22.20 2.53
C ALA A 555 -19.88 20.96 2.60
N THR A 556 -19.71 20.21 1.51
CA THR A 556 -18.75 19.10 1.44
C THR A 556 -17.32 19.55 1.70
N HIS A 557 -16.89 20.69 1.14
CA HIS A 557 -15.55 21.24 1.39
C HIS A 557 -15.37 21.67 2.84
N LEU A 558 -16.37 22.35 3.41
CA LEU A 558 -16.36 22.75 4.82
C LEU A 558 -16.34 21.54 5.77
N LEU A 559 -17.12 20.51 5.46
CA LEU A 559 -17.16 19.26 6.21
C LEU A 559 -15.80 18.57 6.19
N HIS A 560 -15.15 18.48 5.03
CA HIS A 560 -13.82 17.87 4.93
C HIS A 560 -12.79 18.63 5.77
N ALA A 561 -12.79 19.97 5.72
CA ALA A 561 -11.90 20.78 6.54
C ALA A 561 -12.16 20.60 8.05
N ALA A 562 -13.43 20.62 8.48
CA ALA A 562 -13.81 20.43 9.88
C ALA A 562 -13.42 19.03 10.39
N LEU A 563 -13.62 17.98 9.59
CA LEU A 563 -13.19 16.63 9.93
C LEU A 563 -11.68 16.55 10.15
N ARG A 564 -10.88 17.19 9.29
CA ARG A 564 -9.41 17.23 9.45
C ARG A 564 -8.98 18.02 10.68
N GLU A 565 -9.62 19.15 10.97
CA GLU A 565 -9.34 19.98 12.14
C GLU A 565 -9.62 19.23 13.46
N ILE A 566 -10.75 18.52 13.53
CA ILE A 566 -11.23 17.89 14.78
C ILE A 566 -10.66 16.49 14.97
N LEU A 567 -10.55 15.70 13.90
CA LEU A 567 -10.15 14.31 13.97
C LEU A 567 -8.65 14.11 13.69
N GLY A 568 -8.04 14.99 12.90
CA GLY A 568 -6.63 14.94 12.52
C GLY A 568 -6.38 14.88 11.01
N GLU A 569 -5.13 15.13 10.61
CA GLU A 569 -4.70 15.23 9.21
C GLU A 569 -4.74 13.91 8.43
N HIS A 570 -4.94 12.76 9.09
CA HIS A 570 -5.10 11.45 8.45
C HIS A 570 -6.46 11.27 7.75
N VAL A 571 -7.41 12.16 8.00
CA VAL A 571 -8.70 12.14 7.31
C VAL A 571 -8.50 12.42 5.82
N SER A 572 -8.89 11.46 4.98
CA SER A 572 -8.85 11.57 3.52
C SER A 572 -10.19 11.15 2.92
N GLN A 573 -10.64 11.84 1.88
CA GLN A 573 -11.86 11.49 1.14
C GLN A 573 -11.73 10.11 0.49
N LYS A 574 -12.79 9.31 0.60
CA LYS A 574 -12.94 7.98 -0.02
C LYS A 574 -14.15 7.88 -0.95
N GLY A 575 -15.11 8.78 -0.81
CA GLY A 575 -16.30 8.84 -1.65
C GLY A 575 -17.07 10.13 -1.42
N SER A 576 -17.82 10.59 -2.43
CA SER A 576 -18.66 11.77 -2.32
C SER A 576 -19.89 11.63 -3.20
N LEU A 577 -21.03 12.07 -2.70
CA LEU A 577 -22.28 12.25 -3.43
C LEU A 577 -22.83 13.63 -3.07
N VAL A 578 -23.12 14.46 -4.05
CA VAL A 578 -23.71 15.78 -3.88
C VAL A 578 -24.92 15.89 -4.80
N SER A 579 -26.12 15.81 -4.22
CA SER A 579 -27.40 16.00 -4.91
C SER A 579 -28.16 17.20 -4.34
N PRO A 580 -29.26 17.65 -4.98
CA PRO A 580 -30.11 18.70 -4.41
C PRO A 580 -30.67 18.34 -3.03
N GLU A 581 -30.97 17.06 -2.80
CA GLU A 581 -31.66 16.59 -1.59
C GLU A 581 -30.71 16.30 -0.43
N ARG A 582 -29.45 15.92 -0.71
CA ARG A 582 -28.46 15.57 0.32
C ARG A 582 -27.03 15.61 -0.20
N LEU A 583 -26.09 15.66 0.74
CA LEU A 583 -24.71 15.27 0.52
C LEU A 583 -24.35 14.01 1.33
N ARG A 584 -23.44 13.19 0.81
CA ARG A 584 -22.77 12.10 1.52
C ARG A 584 -21.27 12.26 1.33
N PHE A 585 -20.51 12.19 2.42
CA PHE A 585 -19.06 12.27 2.39
C PHE A 585 -18.47 11.06 3.12
N ASP A 586 -17.78 10.19 2.37
CA ASP A 586 -17.14 9.01 2.90
C ASP A 586 -15.65 9.33 3.11
N PHE A 587 -15.10 9.05 4.29
CA PHE A 587 -13.72 9.42 4.65
C PHE A 587 -13.01 8.33 5.46
N SER A 588 -11.68 8.35 5.43
CA SER A 588 -10.86 7.44 6.24
C SER A 588 -10.81 7.88 7.70
N HIS A 589 -11.31 7.03 8.60
CA HIS A 589 -11.16 7.18 10.03
C HIS A 589 -11.14 5.80 10.71
N TYR A 590 -10.42 5.67 11.82
CA TYR A 590 -10.16 4.39 12.48
C TYR A 590 -11.26 3.96 13.47
N GLU A 591 -12.18 4.86 13.82
CA GLU A 591 -13.30 4.58 14.73
C GLU A 591 -14.57 5.29 14.26
N ALA A 592 -15.71 4.95 14.87
CA ALA A 592 -16.95 5.70 14.67
C ALA A 592 -16.85 7.06 15.38
N LEU A 593 -17.45 8.10 14.81
CA LEU A 593 -17.50 9.40 15.45
C LEU A 593 -18.32 9.33 16.73
N THR A 594 -17.78 9.90 17.80
CA THR A 594 -18.51 10.09 19.06
C THR A 594 -19.60 11.15 18.89
N PRO A 595 -20.66 11.13 19.72
CA PRO A 595 -21.69 12.18 19.72
C PRO A 595 -21.09 13.58 19.88
N GLU A 596 -20.07 13.74 20.72
CA GLU A 596 -19.40 15.01 20.96
C GLU A 596 -18.60 15.48 19.74
N GLN A 597 -17.90 14.58 19.05
CA GLN A 597 -17.20 14.91 17.81
C GLN A 597 -18.20 15.32 16.71
N LEU A 598 -19.33 14.63 16.59
CA LEU A 598 -20.39 14.98 15.64
C LEU A 598 -20.90 16.41 15.90
N GLU A 599 -21.18 16.75 17.15
CA GLU A 599 -21.62 18.09 17.54
C GLU A 599 -20.56 19.15 17.22
N GLN A 600 -19.28 18.88 17.51
CA GLN A 600 -18.18 19.79 17.18
C GLN A 600 -18.05 20.01 15.67
N ILE A 601 -18.15 18.95 14.87
CA ILE A 601 -18.08 19.02 13.40
C ILE A 601 -19.26 19.86 12.87
N GLU A 602 -20.47 19.56 13.33
CA GLU A 602 -21.67 20.30 12.94
C GLU A 602 -21.55 21.79 13.30
N GLN A 603 -21.13 22.10 14.53
CA GLN A 603 -20.93 23.47 14.98
C GLN A 603 -19.88 24.17 14.10
N ARG A 604 -18.76 23.51 13.83
CA ARG A 604 -17.65 24.09 13.07
C ARG A 604 -18.05 24.44 11.64
N VAL A 605 -18.78 23.55 10.97
CA VAL A 605 -19.32 23.80 9.62
C VAL A 605 -20.29 24.98 9.65
N ASN A 606 -21.21 25.02 10.61
CA ASN A 606 -22.19 26.10 10.74
C ASN A 606 -21.54 27.46 11.06
N GLU A 607 -20.46 27.48 11.84
CA GLU A 607 -19.67 28.69 12.09
C GLU A 607 -19.06 29.24 10.80
N GLN A 608 -18.45 28.38 9.98
CA GLN A 608 -17.87 28.79 8.69
C GLN A 608 -18.93 29.29 7.71
N ILE A 609 -20.11 28.66 7.68
CA ILE A 609 -21.25 29.15 6.89
C ILE A 609 -21.64 30.56 7.34
N ARG A 610 -21.70 30.83 8.65
CA ARG A 610 -22.07 32.16 9.20
C ARG A 610 -21.00 33.22 8.97
N LEU A 611 -19.73 32.83 8.90
CA LEU A 611 -18.63 33.74 8.56
C LEU A 611 -18.77 34.28 7.13
N ASN A 612 -19.41 33.52 6.24
CA ASN A 612 -19.69 33.93 4.87
C ASN A 612 -18.43 34.44 4.15
N ALA A 613 -17.33 33.71 4.29
CA ALA A 613 -16.08 34.02 3.63
C ALA A 613 -16.25 33.94 2.10
N GLU A 614 -15.53 34.79 1.39
CA GLU A 614 -15.55 34.80 -0.07
C GLU A 614 -14.91 33.52 -0.64
N VAL A 615 -15.58 32.91 -1.61
CA VAL A 615 -15.08 31.72 -2.32
C VAL A 615 -14.52 32.18 -3.66
N GLU A 616 -13.19 32.09 -3.81
CA GLU A 616 -12.49 32.38 -5.06
C GLU A 616 -12.19 31.10 -5.86
N THR A 617 -12.06 31.23 -7.18
CA THR A 617 -11.60 30.15 -8.07
C THR A 617 -10.57 30.72 -9.03
N LYS A 618 -9.45 30.03 -9.24
CA LYS A 618 -8.36 30.48 -10.11
C LYS A 618 -7.84 29.32 -10.94
N LEU A 619 -7.70 29.54 -12.25
CA LEU A 619 -6.97 28.61 -13.11
C LEU A 619 -5.46 28.80 -12.90
N MET A 620 -4.79 27.74 -12.49
CA MET A 620 -3.37 27.76 -12.12
C MET A 620 -2.68 26.50 -12.65
N SER A 621 -1.35 26.51 -12.71
CA SER A 621 -0.60 25.27 -12.90
C SER A 621 -0.76 24.37 -11.67
N TYR A 622 -0.57 23.07 -11.84
CA TYR A 622 -0.63 22.12 -10.72
C TYR A 622 0.31 22.51 -9.57
N ASP A 623 1.57 22.84 -9.90
CA ASP A 623 2.59 23.20 -8.92
C ASP A 623 2.27 24.51 -8.17
N ASP A 624 1.71 25.50 -8.87
CA ASP A 624 1.30 26.76 -8.25
C ASP A 624 0.08 26.57 -7.33
N ALA A 625 -0.86 25.69 -7.69
CA ALA A 625 -2.03 25.38 -6.87
C ALA A 625 -1.61 24.69 -5.56
N VAL A 626 -0.72 23.69 -5.62
CA VAL A 626 -0.18 23.01 -4.44
C VAL A 626 0.58 24.01 -3.55
N SER A 627 1.40 24.88 -4.15
CA SER A 627 2.14 25.92 -3.42
C SER A 627 1.23 26.95 -2.75
N ALA A 628 0.05 27.21 -3.32
CA ALA A 628 -0.98 28.07 -2.73
C ALA A 628 -1.79 27.38 -1.62
N GLY A 629 -1.48 26.13 -1.28
CA GLY A 629 -2.13 25.36 -0.22
C GLY A 629 -3.32 24.51 -0.70
N ALA A 630 -3.50 24.34 -2.01
CA ALA A 630 -4.50 23.40 -2.53
C ALA A 630 -4.09 21.96 -2.18
N MET A 631 -5.03 21.20 -1.64
CA MET A 631 -4.82 19.79 -1.37
C MET A 631 -5.10 18.97 -2.62
N ALA A 632 -4.08 18.25 -3.10
CA ALA A 632 -4.28 17.22 -4.10
C ALA A 632 -5.01 16.01 -3.47
N LEU A 633 -6.12 15.60 -4.07
CA LEU A 633 -6.85 14.41 -3.67
C LEU A 633 -6.16 13.17 -4.24
N PHE A 634 -5.90 12.19 -3.38
CA PHE A 634 -5.12 11.00 -3.74
C PHE A 634 -5.85 10.16 -4.79
N GLY A 635 -5.25 9.98 -5.98
CA GLY A 635 -5.76 9.11 -7.05
C GLY A 635 -6.41 9.81 -8.23
N GLU A 636 -6.56 11.14 -8.21
CA GLU A 636 -7.04 11.89 -9.38
C GLU A 636 -5.88 12.25 -10.33
N LYS A 637 -6.15 12.20 -11.64
CA LYS A 637 -5.24 12.67 -12.68
C LYS A 637 -5.54 14.14 -12.96
N TYR A 638 -4.60 15.02 -12.62
CA TYR A 638 -4.68 16.44 -12.92
C TYR A 638 -4.08 16.74 -14.29
N GLY A 639 -4.68 17.69 -15.02
CA GLY A 639 -4.10 18.22 -16.26
C GLY A 639 -3.05 19.31 -15.98
N ASP A 640 -2.43 19.84 -17.03
CA ASP A 640 -1.40 20.89 -16.95
C ASP A 640 -1.91 22.18 -16.29
N GLN A 641 -3.24 22.42 -16.36
CA GLN A 641 -3.92 23.46 -15.59
C GLN A 641 -5.05 22.87 -14.76
N VAL A 642 -5.17 23.36 -13.53
CA VAL A 642 -6.19 22.99 -12.54
C VAL A 642 -6.98 24.24 -12.13
N ARG A 643 -8.24 24.04 -11.73
CA ARG A 643 -9.19 25.09 -11.35
C ARG A 643 -9.29 25.26 -9.84
#